data_AF-C1JJS9-F1
#
_entry.id   AF-C1JJS9-F1
#
_cell.length_a   1.000
_cell.length_b   1.000
_cell.length_c   1.000
_cell.angle_alpha   90.00
_cell.angle_beta   90.00
_cell.angle_gamma   90.00
#
_symmetry.space_group_name_H-M   'P 1'
#
loop_
_entity.id
_entity.type
_entity.pdbx_description
1 polymer ?
#
loop_
_entity_poly.entity_id
_entity_poly.type
_entity_poly.pdbx_seq_one_letter_code
_entity_poly.pdbx_strand_id
1 'polypeptide(L)'
;MRKANKKSFDWYGTKQQFSIRKYHFGAASVLLGVSLVLGAGTQVVKAEEAVTSSEPTIASSVAPASTEAVAEEVDKTNAEATLVPAENTSAVATTSTEVEKAKAVLEQVTSESPLLAGLGQKELAKTEDATLAKAIEDAQTKLAAAKALLADSEATVEQVEAQVAAVKAANEALGNELQKYTVDGLLTAALDTVAPDTTASTLKVGDGEGTLLDRTTTATPSMSEPNGAAIAPHTLRDKVEATKESGWYTFESYDLNSYNRNQNGSIVGGTAVGAYIRYSLDSDPATSTVLAELVSTKDGEVLESHKLEAGNSVTFSYPKTINAKNSNITLTYDTSTATADIPGSLKFYDDRDAVYSTVVVPAYQVNTTRYVTEDGTVLATYSLQTIAGQTVTSSKVRTFTGYDYVKTTQNAIQGAYPKGTLMLAGVGADKNGNKYYKAIREVVEDNQSVMTLYLLDPTYTGTVDWTGTDTTGFIPLLKTSPTVYTIDRKVYDYNINATILSPYTVDNGFMVFKESATNAQGSKYRVVAQWSGTDETDPTKPEYTGGKYGRIYIGTQVWTTAKELGITENQWRGTADKFDNNGFVPFGTQQYLRNASVATAVETTHVYKVNPKFGDVIVEYYDTDGKQIVNSVVDTPKSALGTEYNTDVDRRPASLVAADGTVYFYKEVKSDSAKTTGTVVAGTTTVKYVYEKLVALMLTSLTSMVK
;
A
#
# COMPACT_ATOMS: atom_id res chain seq x y z
N MET A 1 33.20 -20.31 56.72
CA MET A 1 31.87 -19.88 56.22
C MET A 1 32.12 -18.67 55.33
N ARG A 2 31.80 -18.60 54.02
CA ARG A 2 30.68 -19.15 53.20
C ARG A 2 29.29 -18.63 53.61
N LYS A 3 28.92 -17.47 53.05
CA LYS A 3 27.62 -17.20 52.41
C LYS A 3 27.91 -16.52 51.05
N ALA A 4 27.02 -16.66 50.07
CA ALA A 4 27.35 -16.43 48.66
C ALA A 4 26.57 -15.27 48.03
N ASN A 5 27.22 -14.49 47.18
CA ASN A 5 26.57 -13.54 46.28
C ASN A 5 25.89 -14.30 45.14
N LYS A 6 24.54 -14.33 45.12
CA LYS A 6 23.81 -14.61 43.89
C LYS A 6 23.85 -13.35 43.02
N LYS A 7 24.51 -13.42 41.85
CA LYS A 7 24.25 -12.47 40.77
C LYS A 7 22.83 -12.73 40.22
N SER A 8 22.07 -11.68 39.95
CA SER A 8 20.90 -11.79 39.09
C SER A 8 21.33 -12.18 37.67
N PHE A 9 20.50 -12.98 37.00
CA PHE A 9 20.68 -13.31 35.59
C PHE A 9 19.94 -12.25 34.76
N ASP A 10 20.64 -11.62 33.82
CA ASP A 10 20.06 -10.60 32.94
C ASP A 10 19.48 -11.28 31.68
N TRP A 11 18.18 -11.09 31.46
CA TRP A 11 17.44 -11.67 30.35
C TRP A 11 17.77 -11.01 28.99
N TYR A 12 18.29 -9.78 28.99
CA TYR A 12 18.54 -9.00 27.77
C TYR A 12 19.99 -9.06 27.27
N GLY A 13 20.85 -9.88 27.89
CA GLY A 13 22.29 -9.92 27.59
C GLY A 13 22.75 -10.92 26.51
N THR A 14 21.94 -11.92 26.13
CA THR A 14 22.37 -13.03 25.27
C THR A 14 22.35 -12.70 23.77
N LYS A 15 23.45 -12.16 23.26
CA LYS A 15 23.75 -12.12 21.82
C LYS A 15 23.78 -13.54 21.24
N GLN A 16 22.79 -13.92 20.43
CA GLN A 16 22.89 -15.12 19.61
C GLN A 16 23.93 -14.90 18.50
N GLN A 17 25.09 -15.52 18.64
CA GLN A 17 26.13 -15.50 17.61
C GLN A 17 25.79 -16.52 16.51
N PHE A 18 24.97 -16.09 15.55
CA PHE A 18 24.74 -16.88 14.34
C PHE A 18 26.03 -16.98 13.52
N SER A 19 26.65 -18.15 13.53
CA SER A 19 27.76 -18.48 12.65
C SER A 19 27.23 -18.71 11.23
N ILE A 20 27.14 -17.61 10.46
CA ILE A 20 26.73 -17.66 9.05
C ILE A 20 27.83 -18.39 8.26
N ARG A 21 27.60 -19.67 7.98
CA ARG A 21 28.33 -20.37 6.92
C ARG A 21 27.95 -19.69 5.61
N LYS A 22 28.94 -19.34 4.78
CA LYS A 22 28.69 -18.82 3.43
C LYS A 22 28.00 -19.91 2.61
N TYR A 23 26.72 -19.71 2.31
CA TYR A 23 25.99 -20.54 1.34
C TYR A 23 26.14 -19.93 -0.04
N HIS A 24 26.58 -20.74 -1.01
CA HIS A 24 26.55 -20.39 -2.41
C HIS A 24 25.20 -20.83 -2.97
N PHE A 25 24.34 -19.88 -3.31
CA PHE A 25 23.03 -20.14 -3.89
C PHE A 25 23.10 -20.04 -5.41
N GLY A 26 23.08 -21.19 -6.10
CA GLY A 26 22.69 -21.26 -7.50
C GLY A 26 21.17 -21.42 -7.63
N ALA A 27 20.62 -21.12 -8.81
CA ALA A 27 19.17 -21.09 -9.07
C ALA A 27 18.44 -22.46 -8.98
N ALA A 28 19.07 -23.50 -8.43
CA ALA A 28 18.47 -24.81 -8.17
C ALA A 28 18.45 -25.19 -6.66
N SER A 29 18.99 -24.34 -5.78
CA SER A 29 19.28 -24.71 -4.38
C SER A 29 18.10 -24.64 -3.40
N VAL A 30 16.87 -24.41 -3.87
CA VAL A 30 15.63 -24.42 -3.04
C VAL A 30 14.81 -25.71 -3.23
N LEU A 31 15.39 -26.73 -3.89
CA LEU A 31 14.74 -28.04 -4.14
C LEU A 31 15.21 -29.18 -3.21
N LEU A 32 15.70 -28.85 -2.01
CA LEU A 32 15.99 -29.81 -0.94
C LEU A 32 15.23 -29.45 0.34
N GLY A 33 13.89 -29.35 0.22
CA GLY A 33 12.98 -29.00 1.32
C GLY A 33 11.81 -29.97 1.55
N VAL A 34 11.33 -30.70 0.52
CA VAL A 34 10.20 -31.64 0.65
C VAL A 34 10.48 -32.93 -0.11
N SER A 35 10.80 -34.00 0.62
CA SER A 35 10.88 -35.39 0.09
C SER A 35 10.62 -36.45 1.17
N LEU A 36 9.87 -36.11 2.23
CA LEU A 36 9.63 -36.99 3.38
C LEU A 36 8.14 -37.09 3.81
N VAL A 37 7.22 -36.56 3.00
CA VAL A 37 5.77 -36.71 3.16
C VAL A 37 5.18 -36.98 1.78
N LEU A 38 4.25 -37.93 1.69
CA LEU A 38 3.70 -38.53 0.45
C LEU A 38 4.75 -39.35 -0.34
N GLY A 39 4.75 -40.68 -0.14
CA GLY A 39 5.74 -41.56 -0.80
C GLY A 39 5.67 -43.06 -0.47
N ALA A 40 4.47 -43.62 -0.27
CA ALA A 40 4.29 -45.04 0.06
C ALA A 40 3.09 -45.64 -0.71
N GLY A 41 3.31 -46.04 -1.98
CA GLY A 41 2.19 -46.22 -2.91
C GLY A 41 2.32 -47.15 -4.12
N THR A 42 3.41 -47.91 -4.32
CA THR A 42 3.44 -49.20 -5.07
C THR A 42 4.85 -49.79 -5.17
N GLN A 43 4.95 -51.11 -5.35
CA GLN A 43 6.20 -51.80 -5.69
C GLN A 43 6.25 -52.14 -7.18
N VAL A 44 7.39 -51.94 -7.84
CA VAL A 44 7.75 -52.69 -9.06
C VAL A 44 9.22 -53.14 -9.04
N VAL A 45 9.40 -54.41 -8.71
CA VAL A 45 10.49 -55.35 -9.09
C VAL A 45 11.88 -54.78 -9.47
N LYS A 46 12.76 -54.77 -8.47
CA LYS A 46 14.14 -55.31 -8.45
C LYS A 46 14.91 -55.50 -9.79
N ALA A 47 16.04 -54.81 -9.87
CA ALA A 47 17.34 -55.37 -10.31
C ALA A 47 18.42 -54.96 -9.31
N GLU A 48 19.47 -55.76 -9.10
CA GLU A 48 20.42 -55.58 -7.98
C GLU A 48 21.84 -56.04 -8.35
N GLU A 49 22.81 -55.13 -8.33
CA GLU A 49 24.26 -55.36 -8.23
C GLU A 49 24.97 -53.99 -8.06
N ALA A 50 26.07 -53.79 -7.33
CA ALA A 50 26.41 -54.13 -5.93
C ALA A 50 27.70 -53.35 -5.54
N VAL A 51 28.19 -53.52 -4.30
CA VAL A 51 29.60 -53.32 -3.86
C VAL A 51 30.08 -51.90 -3.43
N THR A 52 30.32 -51.78 -2.11
CA THR A 52 31.32 -50.95 -1.36
C THR A 52 31.16 -49.44 -1.06
N SER A 53 31.21 -49.17 0.27
CA SER A 53 32.17 -48.29 0.99
C SER A 53 32.13 -46.76 0.76
N SER A 54 32.21 -45.90 1.78
CA SER A 54 32.20 -46.08 3.25
C SER A 54 32.00 -44.75 3.96
N GLU A 55 31.22 -44.74 5.04
CA GLU A 55 31.17 -43.65 6.01
C GLU A 55 32.36 -43.72 6.99
N PRO A 56 32.77 -42.61 7.60
CA PRO A 56 33.04 -42.66 9.03
C PRO A 56 32.48 -41.46 9.83
N THR A 57 31.46 -41.74 10.64
CA THR A 57 31.44 -41.60 12.12
C THR A 57 32.05 -40.36 12.79
N ILE A 58 31.29 -39.78 13.76
CA ILE A 58 31.66 -39.20 15.10
C ILE A 58 30.68 -38.06 15.44
N ALA A 59 30.11 -37.88 16.65
CA ALA A 59 29.76 -38.77 17.76
C ALA A 59 28.74 -38.03 18.69
N SER A 60 28.02 -38.75 19.56
CA SER A 60 26.97 -38.19 20.45
C SER A 60 27.44 -37.89 21.88
N SER A 61 26.88 -36.86 22.54
CA SER A 61 26.72 -36.67 24.00
C SER A 61 25.96 -35.35 24.30
N VAL A 62 25.14 -35.13 25.35
CA VAL A 62 24.57 -35.96 26.45
C VAL A 62 23.10 -35.53 26.69
N ALA A 63 22.25 -36.39 27.26
CA ALA A 63 20.91 -36.09 27.83
C ALA A 63 21.03 -35.80 29.37
N PRO A 64 20.03 -36.00 30.29
CA PRO A 64 18.58 -36.32 30.21
C PRO A 64 17.71 -35.04 30.47
N ALA A 65 16.41 -35.02 30.81
CA ALA A 65 15.38 -36.00 31.26
C ALA A 65 13.97 -35.51 30.78
N SER A 66 12.79 -36.09 31.08
CA SER A 66 12.32 -37.02 32.13
C SER A 66 11.14 -37.91 31.68
N THR A 67 10.68 -38.79 32.56
CA THR A 67 9.36 -39.46 32.61
C THR A 67 8.21 -38.48 32.90
N GLU A 68 6.92 -38.78 32.71
CA GLU A 68 6.18 -40.03 33.08
C GLU A 68 4.93 -40.28 32.21
N ALA A 69 4.32 -41.47 32.31
CA ALA A 69 3.23 -41.92 31.44
C ALA A 69 2.15 -42.73 32.19
N VAL A 70 0.91 -42.73 31.65
CA VAL A 70 -0.23 -43.60 32.04
C VAL A 70 -0.99 -44.00 30.76
N ALA A 71 -1.62 -45.18 30.74
CA ALA A 71 -2.28 -45.79 29.58
C ALA A 71 -3.61 -46.47 29.96
N GLU A 72 -4.25 -47.18 29.00
CA GLU A 72 -5.42 -48.10 29.18
C GLU A 72 -6.77 -47.39 29.54
N GLU A 73 -8.00 -47.90 29.34
CA GLU A 73 -8.65 -49.01 28.60
C GLU A 73 -10.19 -48.67 28.45
N VAL A 74 -11.14 -49.35 27.75
CA VAL A 74 -11.23 -50.56 26.89
C VAL A 74 -12.51 -50.52 25.99
N ASP A 75 -12.57 -51.39 24.96
CA ASP A 75 -13.71 -52.00 24.23
C ASP A 75 -14.87 -51.23 23.52
N LYS A 76 -14.87 -51.44 22.18
CA LYS A 76 -15.87 -52.15 21.34
C LYS A 76 -17.37 -52.12 21.70
N THR A 77 -18.19 -51.98 20.65
CA THR A 77 -19.27 -52.96 20.33
C THR A 77 -19.57 -52.97 18.82
N ASN A 78 -20.18 -54.03 18.28
CA ASN A 78 -20.33 -54.26 16.83
C ASN A 78 -21.59 -55.08 16.48
N ALA A 79 -22.32 -54.68 15.43
CA ALA A 79 -23.34 -55.46 14.69
C ALA A 79 -23.60 -54.77 13.33
N GLU A 80 -23.20 -55.35 12.19
CA GLU A 80 -24.04 -56.15 11.26
C GLU A 80 -25.22 -55.35 10.63
N ALA A 81 -25.09 -54.85 9.38
CA ALA A 81 -25.23 -55.55 8.07
C ALA A 81 -26.71 -55.67 7.59
N THR A 82 -27.07 -55.40 6.32
CA THR A 82 -26.87 -56.34 5.19
C THR A 82 -27.38 -55.76 3.82
N LEU A 83 -26.55 -55.87 2.76
CA LEU A 83 -26.82 -55.90 1.29
C LEU A 83 -27.37 -54.70 0.45
N VAL A 84 -26.44 -54.21 -0.39
CA VAL A 84 -26.46 -53.74 -1.83
C VAL A 84 -27.39 -54.50 -2.82
N PRO A 85 -27.55 -54.14 -4.14
CA PRO A 85 -26.75 -53.20 -4.99
C PRO A 85 -27.48 -52.26 -6.00
N ALA A 86 -26.77 -51.25 -6.54
CA ALA A 86 -26.62 -50.98 -8.00
C ALA A 86 -25.71 -49.76 -8.34
N GLU A 87 -24.74 -49.99 -9.24
CA GLU A 87 -24.02 -49.12 -10.22
C GLU A 87 -23.59 -47.64 -9.95
N ASN A 88 -22.32 -47.36 -10.30
CA ASN A 88 -21.69 -46.13 -10.83
C ASN A 88 -22.34 -44.75 -10.52
N THR A 89 -21.66 -43.79 -9.89
CA THR A 89 -20.33 -43.26 -10.26
C THR A 89 -19.57 -42.70 -9.06
N SER A 90 -18.27 -42.99 -8.92
CA SER A 90 -17.40 -42.39 -7.91
C SER A 90 -16.35 -41.48 -8.55
N ALA A 91 -16.66 -40.19 -8.64
CA ALA A 91 -15.63 -39.16 -8.72
C ALA A 91 -15.14 -38.90 -7.29
N VAL A 92 -13.83 -39.01 -7.06
CA VAL A 92 -13.26 -38.87 -5.71
C VAL A 92 -13.34 -37.41 -5.29
N ALA A 93 -13.94 -37.15 -4.12
CA ALA A 93 -13.90 -35.83 -3.51
C ALA A 93 -12.49 -35.57 -2.95
N THR A 94 -11.64 -34.90 -3.74
CA THR A 94 -10.38 -34.32 -3.26
C THR A 94 -10.67 -33.38 -2.10
N THR A 95 -9.94 -33.52 -1.00
CA THR A 95 -10.25 -32.75 0.22
C THR A 95 -9.82 -31.29 0.05
N SER A 96 -10.58 -30.32 0.57
CA SER A 96 -10.21 -28.90 0.48
C SER A 96 -8.82 -28.62 1.06
N THR A 97 -8.43 -29.37 2.09
CA THR A 97 -7.09 -29.38 2.71
C THR A 97 -5.93 -29.75 1.76
N GLU A 98 -6.21 -30.27 0.56
CA GLU A 98 -5.21 -30.54 -0.48
C GLU A 98 -5.15 -29.39 -1.50
N VAL A 99 -6.30 -28.81 -1.87
CA VAL A 99 -6.37 -27.60 -2.70
C VAL A 99 -5.63 -26.43 -2.03
N GLU A 100 -5.88 -26.20 -0.74
CA GLU A 100 -5.23 -25.11 0.03
C GLU A 100 -3.70 -25.28 0.10
N LYS A 101 -3.19 -26.52 0.15
CA LYS A 101 -1.74 -26.78 0.09
C LYS A 101 -1.17 -26.49 -1.29
N ALA A 102 -1.87 -26.89 -2.35
CA ALA A 102 -1.47 -26.58 -3.72
C ALA A 102 -1.48 -25.06 -3.96
N LYS A 103 -2.46 -24.33 -3.43
CA LYS A 103 -2.53 -22.86 -3.50
C LYS A 103 -1.36 -22.19 -2.78
N ALA A 104 -0.99 -22.64 -1.58
CA ALA A 104 0.18 -22.13 -0.88
C ALA A 104 1.50 -22.33 -1.67
N VAL A 105 1.63 -23.44 -2.43
CA VAL A 105 2.76 -23.64 -3.35
C VAL A 105 2.66 -22.73 -4.58
N LEU A 106 1.45 -22.44 -5.08
CA LEU A 106 1.23 -21.51 -6.19
C LEU A 106 1.56 -20.06 -5.80
N GLU A 107 1.21 -19.62 -4.59
CA GLU A 107 1.67 -18.35 -4.01
C GLU A 107 3.20 -18.29 -3.92
N GLN A 108 3.84 -19.38 -3.48
CA GLN A 108 5.30 -19.42 -3.40
C GLN A 108 5.96 -19.24 -4.78
N VAL A 109 5.56 -19.98 -5.81
CA VAL A 109 6.19 -19.88 -7.15
C VAL A 109 5.81 -18.61 -7.92
N THR A 110 4.67 -17.98 -7.62
CA THR A 110 4.29 -16.70 -8.25
C THR A 110 5.05 -15.50 -7.68
N SER A 111 5.66 -15.61 -6.49
CA SER A 111 6.45 -14.54 -5.88
C SER A 111 7.69 -14.13 -6.70
N GLU A 112 8.26 -15.05 -7.47
CA GLU A 112 9.48 -14.82 -8.27
C GLU A 112 9.19 -14.13 -9.63
N SER A 113 7.98 -14.32 -10.17
CA SER A 113 7.61 -13.88 -11.52
C SER A 113 7.72 -12.35 -11.76
N PRO A 114 7.29 -11.46 -10.84
CA PRO A 114 7.39 -10.01 -11.05
C PRO A 114 8.84 -9.52 -11.15
N LEU A 115 9.73 -10.08 -10.34
CA LEU A 115 11.15 -9.71 -10.32
C LEU A 115 11.84 -10.12 -11.62
N LEU A 116 11.58 -11.34 -12.11
CA LEU A 116 12.08 -11.80 -13.41
C LEU A 116 11.49 -11.00 -14.57
N ALA A 117 10.20 -10.65 -14.54
CA ALA A 117 9.54 -9.86 -15.59
C ALA A 117 10.11 -8.44 -15.68
N GLY A 118 10.25 -7.72 -14.56
CA GLY A 118 10.82 -6.37 -14.54
C GLY A 118 12.29 -6.33 -14.94
N LEU A 119 13.06 -7.38 -14.61
CA LEU A 119 14.43 -7.56 -15.10
C LEU A 119 14.45 -7.76 -16.63
N GLY A 120 13.58 -8.63 -17.14
CA GLY A 120 13.37 -8.83 -18.58
C GLY A 120 13.09 -7.53 -19.32
N GLN A 121 12.13 -6.73 -18.85
CA GLN A 121 11.80 -5.44 -19.46
C GLN A 121 12.99 -4.47 -19.48
N LYS A 122 13.80 -4.46 -18.41
CA LYS A 122 14.99 -3.61 -18.29
C LYS A 122 16.13 -4.02 -19.25
N GLU A 123 16.29 -5.32 -19.49
CA GLU A 123 17.23 -5.81 -20.51
C GLU A 123 16.68 -5.58 -21.93
N LEU A 124 15.39 -5.82 -22.17
CA LEU A 124 14.70 -5.58 -23.43
C LEU A 124 14.75 -4.09 -23.85
N ALA A 125 14.78 -3.15 -22.91
CA ALA A 125 15.02 -1.73 -23.19
C ALA A 125 16.39 -1.42 -23.84
N LYS A 126 17.32 -2.39 -23.88
CA LYS A 126 18.67 -2.29 -24.47
C LYS A 126 18.85 -3.11 -25.75
N THR A 127 17.89 -3.95 -26.13
CA THR A 127 18.08 -5.00 -27.15
C THR A 127 16.79 -5.37 -27.87
N GLU A 128 16.86 -5.68 -29.16
CA GLU A 128 15.70 -6.14 -29.96
C GLU A 128 15.49 -7.67 -29.84
N ASP A 129 15.62 -8.23 -28.64
CA ASP A 129 15.53 -9.68 -28.41
C ASP A 129 14.07 -10.16 -28.32
N ALA A 130 13.59 -10.70 -29.43
CA ALA A 130 12.24 -11.27 -29.54
C ALA A 130 12.02 -12.56 -28.73
N THR A 131 13.09 -13.28 -28.34
CA THR A 131 13.02 -14.46 -27.47
C THR A 131 12.82 -14.05 -26.01
N LEU A 132 13.60 -13.06 -25.54
CA LEU A 132 13.42 -12.43 -24.22
C LEU A 132 12.03 -11.77 -24.10
N ALA A 133 11.61 -11.00 -25.11
CA ALA A 133 10.29 -10.37 -25.14
C ALA A 133 9.15 -11.39 -24.94
N LYS A 134 9.23 -12.53 -25.64
CA LYS A 134 8.24 -13.60 -25.54
C LYS A 134 8.28 -14.34 -24.20
N ALA A 135 9.45 -14.49 -23.59
CA ALA A 135 9.57 -15.10 -22.25
C ALA A 135 8.96 -14.20 -21.15
N ILE A 136 9.07 -12.88 -21.29
CA ILE A 136 8.37 -11.91 -20.42
C ILE A 136 6.86 -12.03 -20.59
N GLU A 137 6.37 -12.05 -21.84
CA GLU A 137 4.94 -12.16 -22.16
C GLU A 137 4.31 -13.45 -21.58
N ASP A 138 4.97 -14.61 -21.73
CA ASP A 138 4.46 -15.87 -21.16
C ASP A 138 4.50 -15.85 -19.63
N ALA A 139 5.58 -15.39 -19.01
CA ALA A 139 5.69 -15.29 -17.54
C ALA A 139 4.61 -14.36 -16.94
N GLN A 140 4.37 -13.20 -17.55
CA GLN A 140 3.28 -12.29 -17.15
C GLN A 140 1.90 -12.93 -17.36
N THR A 141 1.71 -13.68 -18.45
CA THR A 141 0.46 -14.41 -18.74
C THR A 141 0.22 -15.54 -17.72
N LYS A 142 1.25 -16.32 -17.37
CA LYS A 142 1.12 -17.37 -16.33
C LYS A 142 0.87 -16.77 -14.95
N LEU A 143 1.52 -15.66 -14.61
CA LEU A 143 1.27 -14.94 -13.36
C LEU A 143 -0.17 -14.45 -13.27
N ALA A 144 -0.71 -13.86 -14.35
CA ALA A 144 -2.11 -13.40 -14.39
C ALA A 144 -3.11 -14.57 -14.23
N ALA A 145 -2.88 -15.69 -14.92
CA ALA A 145 -3.71 -16.90 -14.79
C ALA A 145 -3.59 -17.53 -13.39
N ALA A 146 -2.41 -17.49 -12.76
CA ALA A 146 -2.21 -17.99 -11.41
C ALA A 146 -2.94 -17.14 -10.35
N LYS A 147 -2.89 -15.81 -10.44
CA LYS A 147 -3.69 -14.90 -9.59
C LYS A 147 -5.19 -15.22 -9.68
N ALA A 148 -5.70 -15.42 -10.90
CA ALA A 148 -7.10 -15.76 -11.12
C ALA A 148 -7.49 -17.11 -10.49
N LEU A 149 -6.62 -18.12 -10.58
CA LEU A 149 -6.86 -19.45 -10.01
C LEU A 149 -6.69 -19.52 -8.48
N LEU A 150 -5.84 -18.66 -7.90
CA LEU A 150 -5.75 -18.50 -6.45
C LEU A 150 -7.07 -17.95 -5.88
N ALA A 151 -7.67 -16.97 -6.56
CA ALA A 151 -8.96 -16.37 -6.20
C ALA A 151 -10.19 -17.26 -6.48
N ASP A 152 -10.06 -18.34 -7.25
CA ASP A 152 -11.16 -19.25 -7.59
C ASP A 152 -11.46 -20.23 -6.42
N SER A 153 -12.69 -20.16 -5.89
CA SER A 153 -13.15 -21.04 -4.80
C SER A 153 -13.53 -22.45 -5.22
N GLU A 154 -13.67 -22.72 -6.53
CA GLU A 154 -14.02 -24.04 -7.08
C GLU A 154 -12.81 -24.77 -7.72
N ALA A 155 -11.62 -24.16 -7.67
CA ALA A 155 -10.40 -24.69 -8.26
C ALA A 155 -10.00 -26.09 -7.72
N THR A 156 -9.75 -27.04 -8.63
CA THR A 156 -9.31 -28.40 -8.27
C THR A 156 -7.81 -28.49 -8.02
N VAL A 157 -7.37 -29.54 -7.32
CA VAL A 157 -5.94 -29.79 -7.06
C VAL A 157 -5.14 -29.86 -8.37
N GLU A 158 -5.65 -30.56 -9.38
CA GLU A 158 -4.97 -30.72 -10.68
C GLU A 158 -4.86 -29.40 -11.44
N GLN A 159 -5.84 -28.51 -11.34
CA GLN A 159 -5.77 -27.17 -11.95
C GLN A 159 -4.65 -26.34 -11.28
N VAL A 160 -4.61 -26.34 -9.95
CA VAL A 160 -3.62 -25.58 -9.18
C VAL A 160 -2.21 -26.13 -9.40
N GLU A 161 -2.02 -27.45 -9.34
CA GLU A 161 -0.71 -28.09 -9.61
C GLU A 161 -0.25 -27.88 -11.07
N ALA A 162 -1.15 -27.95 -12.05
CA ALA A 162 -0.82 -27.62 -13.44
C ALA A 162 -0.38 -26.16 -13.59
N GLN A 163 -0.99 -25.24 -12.84
CA GLN A 163 -0.61 -23.82 -12.86
C GLN A 163 0.69 -23.55 -12.09
N VAL A 164 0.98 -24.29 -11.01
CA VAL A 164 2.31 -24.29 -10.35
C VAL A 164 3.39 -24.66 -11.36
N ALA A 165 3.18 -25.76 -12.09
CA ALA A 165 4.12 -26.22 -13.12
C ALA A 165 4.26 -25.20 -14.27
N ALA A 166 3.17 -24.56 -14.70
CA ALA A 166 3.17 -23.55 -15.75
C ALA A 166 3.92 -22.27 -15.34
N VAL A 167 3.66 -21.73 -14.15
CA VAL A 167 4.39 -20.55 -13.61
C VAL A 167 5.87 -20.87 -13.44
N LYS A 168 6.19 -22.03 -12.86
CA LYS A 168 7.58 -22.46 -12.67
C LYS A 168 8.31 -22.59 -14.01
N ALA A 169 7.72 -23.23 -15.02
CA ALA A 169 8.33 -23.38 -16.34
C ALA A 169 8.54 -22.03 -17.04
N ALA A 170 7.63 -21.06 -16.89
CA ALA A 170 7.79 -19.73 -17.45
C ALA A 170 8.86 -18.90 -16.70
N ASN A 171 8.93 -19.00 -15.38
CA ASN A 171 10.00 -18.39 -14.56
C ASN A 171 11.38 -18.99 -14.90
N GLU A 172 11.48 -20.32 -15.03
CA GLU A 172 12.72 -20.99 -15.46
C GLU A 172 13.12 -20.57 -16.88
N ALA A 173 12.18 -20.50 -17.82
CA ALA A 173 12.44 -20.03 -19.18
C ALA A 173 12.95 -18.58 -19.20
N LEU A 174 12.25 -17.65 -18.53
CA LEU A 174 12.66 -16.24 -18.44
C LEU A 174 13.98 -16.06 -17.68
N GLY A 175 14.20 -16.82 -16.61
CA GLY A 175 15.47 -16.86 -15.89
C GLY A 175 16.64 -17.32 -16.77
N ASN A 176 16.44 -18.35 -17.59
CA ASN A 176 17.43 -18.82 -18.56
C ASN A 176 17.68 -17.80 -19.68
N GLU A 177 16.63 -17.14 -20.19
CA GLU A 177 16.76 -16.03 -21.15
C GLU A 177 17.49 -14.81 -20.57
N LEU A 178 17.49 -14.64 -19.24
CA LEU A 178 18.20 -13.56 -18.55
C LEU A 178 19.65 -13.92 -18.16
N GLN A 179 19.98 -15.19 -17.90
CA GLN A 179 21.35 -15.64 -17.61
C GLN A 179 22.32 -15.28 -18.76
N LYS A 180 21.80 -15.33 -20.00
CA LYS A 180 22.44 -14.89 -21.25
C LYS A 180 23.05 -13.49 -21.22
N TYR A 181 22.55 -12.61 -20.37
CA TYR A 181 22.99 -11.21 -20.25
C TYR A 181 24.00 -10.99 -19.11
N THR A 182 24.51 -12.08 -18.51
CA THR A 182 25.46 -12.07 -17.38
C THR A 182 26.79 -12.72 -17.75
N VAL A 183 27.88 -12.31 -17.08
CA VAL A 183 29.23 -12.84 -17.34
C VAL A 183 29.36 -14.31 -16.92
N ASP A 184 28.85 -14.65 -15.74
CA ASP A 184 29.08 -15.94 -15.08
C ASP A 184 27.91 -16.94 -15.22
N GLY A 185 26.88 -16.60 -16.00
CA GLY A 185 25.61 -17.34 -16.04
C GLY A 185 24.79 -17.26 -14.74
N LEU A 186 25.17 -16.38 -13.80
CA LEU A 186 24.57 -16.28 -12.47
C LEU A 186 23.65 -15.05 -12.36
N LEU A 187 22.35 -15.32 -12.23
CA LEU A 187 21.30 -14.30 -12.09
C LEU A 187 21.35 -13.50 -10.78
N THR A 188 22.23 -13.89 -9.85
CA THR A 188 22.47 -13.27 -8.53
C THR A 188 22.95 -11.82 -8.63
N ALA A 189 23.41 -11.36 -9.80
CA ALA A 189 23.78 -9.96 -10.05
C ALA A 189 22.65 -9.14 -10.72
N ALA A 190 21.55 -9.78 -11.12
CA ALA A 190 20.55 -9.19 -12.00
C ALA A 190 19.24 -8.82 -11.27
N LEU A 191 18.69 -9.74 -10.45
CA LEU A 191 17.40 -9.56 -9.76
C LEU A 191 17.35 -8.29 -8.89
N ASP A 192 18.41 -7.99 -8.12
CA ASP A 192 18.41 -6.82 -7.21
C ASP A 192 18.28 -5.46 -7.92
N THR A 193 18.34 -5.42 -9.26
CA THR A 193 18.40 -4.17 -10.03
C THR A 193 17.04 -3.74 -10.60
N VAL A 194 15.98 -4.44 -10.22
CA VAL A 194 14.58 -4.18 -10.59
C VAL A 194 13.94 -3.31 -9.51
N ALA A 195 13.48 -2.12 -9.86
CA ALA A 195 12.43 -1.47 -9.08
C ALA A 195 11.14 -2.28 -9.35
N PRO A 196 10.48 -2.88 -8.35
CA PRO A 196 9.32 -3.73 -8.59
C PRO A 196 8.19 -2.89 -9.20
N ASP A 197 7.67 -3.34 -10.35
CA ASP A 197 6.43 -2.81 -10.91
C ASP A 197 5.28 -3.22 -9.97
N THR A 198 4.63 -2.23 -9.37
CA THR A 198 3.90 -2.38 -8.09
C THR A 198 2.52 -3.05 -8.21
N THR A 199 2.31 -3.90 -9.21
CA THR A 199 1.02 -4.58 -9.50
C THR A 199 0.96 -6.05 -9.06
N ALA A 200 1.98 -6.54 -8.36
CA ALA A 200 1.94 -7.75 -7.54
C ALA A 200 2.95 -7.68 -6.39
N SER A 201 2.59 -6.96 -5.32
CA SER A 201 3.31 -7.04 -4.05
C SER A 201 2.91 -8.35 -3.33
N THR A 202 3.87 -9.17 -2.94
CA THR A 202 3.63 -10.34 -2.05
C THR A 202 3.73 -9.98 -0.57
N LEU A 203 4.12 -8.73 -0.27
CA LEU A 203 4.16 -8.17 1.07
C LEU A 203 2.75 -8.14 1.64
N LYS A 204 2.57 -8.62 2.88
CA LYS A 204 1.31 -8.43 3.61
C LYS A 204 1.34 -7.04 4.28
N VAL A 205 0.20 -6.48 4.65
CA VAL A 205 0.09 -5.13 5.24
C VAL A 205 1.00 -5.01 6.46
N GLY A 206 1.91 -4.03 6.44
CA GLY A 206 2.96 -3.82 7.44
C GLY A 206 4.33 -4.41 7.11
N ASP A 207 4.42 -5.36 6.16
CA ASP A 207 5.70 -5.83 5.61
C ASP A 207 6.31 -4.74 4.71
N GLY A 208 7.64 -4.77 4.57
CA GLY A 208 8.36 -3.86 3.70
C GLY A 208 9.69 -4.41 3.19
N GLU A 209 10.00 -4.05 1.95
CA GLU A 209 11.14 -4.53 1.18
C GLU A 209 12.04 -3.37 0.75
N GLY A 210 13.36 -3.58 0.76
CA GLY A 210 14.33 -2.58 0.33
C GLY A 210 15.29 -3.07 -0.74
N THR A 211 15.30 -2.36 -1.86
CA THR A 211 16.13 -2.63 -3.04
C THR A 211 17.34 -1.70 -3.07
N LEU A 212 18.52 -2.21 -3.38
CA LEU A 212 19.74 -1.41 -3.60
C LEU A 212 20.06 -1.38 -5.10
N LEU A 213 19.77 -0.26 -5.76
CA LEU A 213 19.85 -0.12 -7.21
C LEU A 213 21.28 0.22 -7.67
N ASP A 214 22.01 1.05 -6.93
CA ASP A 214 23.44 1.26 -7.16
C ASP A 214 24.27 0.11 -6.56
N ARG A 215 24.60 -0.88 -7.40
CA ARG A 215 25.46 -2.01 -7.02
C ARG A 215 26.90 -1.63 -6.71
N THR A 216 27.34 -0.41 -7.02
CA THR A 216 28.69 0.05 -6.67
C THR A 216 28.78 0.50 -5.21
N THR A 217 27.67 0.90 -4.57
CA THR A 217 27.67 1.31 -3.15
C THR A 217 27.18 0.20 -2.20
N THR A 218 27.19 0.49 -0.90
CA THR A 218 26.63 -0.35 0.16
C THR A 218 25.82 0.53 1.11
N ALA A 219 24.59 0.11 1.42
CA ALA A 219 23.73 0.78 2.39
C ALA A 219 24.06 0.36 3.83
N THR A 220 23.94 1.26 4.80
CA THR A 220 24.00 0.96 6.24
C THR A 220 23.02 1.85 7.02
N PRO A 221 22.03 1.30 7.75
CA PRO A 221 21.68 -0.13 7.84
C PRO A 221 21.27 -0.75 6.49
N SER A 222 21.30 -2.07 6.40
CA SER A 222 21.03 -2.82 5.16
C SER A 222 19.64 -2.50 4.61
N MET A 223 19.47 -2.44 3.29
CA MET A 223 18.16 -2.18 2.68
C MET A 223 17.10 -3.21 3.10
N SER A 224 17.50 -4.44 3.41
CA SER A 224 16.65 -5.49 4.01
C SER A 224 16.09 -5.16 5.40
N GLU A 225 16.61 -4.15 6.09
CA GLU A 225 16.11 -3.68 7.39
C GLU A 225 15.16 -2.49 7.19
N PRO A 226 14.04 -2.39 7.92
CA PRO A 226 13.10 -1.27 7.77
C PRO A 226 13.67 0.10 8.17
N ASN A 227 14.79 0.15 8.92
CA ASN A 227 15.39 1.38 9.44
C ASN A 227 14.37 2.36 10.07
N GLY A 228 13.39 1.81 10.78
CA GLY A 228 12.30 2.57 11.41
C GLY A 228 11.10 2.90 10.52
N ALA A 229 11.00 2.34 9.31
CA ALA A 229 9.72 2.25 8.60
C ALA A 229 8.71 1.43 9.43
N ALA A 230 7.46 1.86 9.45
CA ALA A 230 6.37 1.18 10.16
C ALA A 230 5.01 1.74 9.73
N ILE A 231 3.97 0.90 9.84
CA ILE A 231 2.57 1.36 9.89
C ILE A 231 2.13 1.59 11.34
N ALA A 232 1.14 2.45 11.52
CA ALA A 232 0.31 2.54 12.71
C ALA A 232 -1.18 2.54 12.29
N PRO A 233 -2.11 2.11 13.17
CA PRO A 233 -3.53 2.02 12.83
C PRO A 233 -4.13 3.33 12.27
N HIS A 234 -5.25 3.21 11.57
CA HIS A 234 -6.10 4.33 11.21
C HIS A 234 -6.53 5.10 12.47
N THR A 235 -6.85 6.39 12.32
CA THR A 235 -7.35 7.20 13.44
C THR A 235 -8.81 6.86 13.71
N LEU A 236 -9.06 5.92 14.61
CA LEU A 236 -10.40 5.49 15.03
C LEU A 236 -11.09 6.52 15.92
N ARG A 237 -12.40 6.34 16.16
CA ARG A 237 -13.22 7.20 17.04
C ARG A 237 -12.77 7.09 18.50
N ASP A 238 -13.08 8.11 19.30
CA ASP A 238 -12.86 8.08 20.75
C ASP A 238 -13.51 6.84 21.39
N LYS A 239 -12.73 6.11 22.21
CA LYS A 239 -13.08 4.83 22.86
C LYS A 239 -13.37 3.64 21.93
N VAL A 240 -13.01 3.72 20.65
CA VAL A 240 -12.94 2.55 19.77
C VAL A 240 -11.53 1.96 19.83
N GLU A 241 -11.42 0.67 20.10
CA GLU A 241 -10.16 -0.07 19.95
C GLU A 241 -10.12 -0.77 18.59
N ALA A 242 -8.94 -0.78 17.97
CA ALA A 242 -8.67 -1.64 16.82
C ALA A 242 -8.85 -3.12 17.20
N THR A 243 -9.04 -3.97 16.18
CA THR A 243 -9.14 -5.40 16.38
C THR A 243 -7.87 -6.01 16.97
N LYS A 244 -8.06 -7.12 17.69
CA LYS A 244 -7.00 -7.90 18.33
C LYS A 244 -6.74 -9.21 17.59
N GLU A 245 -7.50 -9.46 16.51
CA GLU A 245 -7.30 -10.60 15.61
C GLU A 245 -6.04 -10.40 14.77
N SER A 246 -5.16 -11.40 14.76
CA SER A 246 -3.86 -11.30 14.08
C SER A 246 -4.05 -11.24 12.56
N GLY A 247 -3.35 -10.31 11.91
CA GLY A 247 -3.44 -10.10 10.45
C GLY A 247 -4.66 -9.30 10.00
N TRP A 248 -5.33 -8.57 10.89
CA TRP A 248 -6.45 -7.68 10.55
C TRP A 248 -6.19 -6.24 11.00
N TYR A 249 -6.58 -5.28 10.16
CA TYR A 249 -6.31 -3.86 10.32
C TYR A 249 -7.60 -3.05 10.28
N THR A 250 -8.05 -2.60 11.45
CA THR A 250 -9.28 -1.80 11.59
C THR A 250 -9.11 -0.42 10.95
N PHE A 251 -9.98 -0.10 9.99
CA PHE A 251 -9.92 1.14 9.22
C PHE A 251 -11.04 2.15 9.57
N GLU A 252 -12.22 1.68 9.99
CA GLU A 252 -13.35 2.54 10.39
C GLU A 252 -14.28 1.83 11.41
N SER A 253 -15.16 2.60 12.04
CA SER A 253 -16.13 2.18 13.04
C SER A 253 -17.44 2.99 12.96
N TYR A 254 -18.54 2.37 13.39
CA TYR A 254 -19.86 3.00 13.42
C TYR A 254 -20.54 2.81 14.79
N ASP A 255 -20.94 3.92 15.41
CA ASP A 255 -21.67 3.93 16.68
C ASP A 255 -23.19 3.72 16.48
N LEU A 256 -23.79 2.82 17.26
CA LEU A 256 -25.20 2.44 17.09
C LEU A 256 -26.21 3.51 17.56
N ASN A 257 -25.83 4.77 17.74
CA ASN A 257 -26.72 5.82 18.28
C ASN A 257 -28.00 6.04 17.44
N SER A 258 -27.88 6.12 16.11
CA SER A 258 -29.04 6.26 15.23
C SER A 258 -29.88 4.99 15.12
N TYR A 259 -29.26 3.81 15.20
CA TYR A 259 -29.94 2.52 15.22
C TYR A 259 -30.73 2.34 16.53
N ASN A 260 -30.10 2.55 17.69
CA ASN A 260 -30.70 2.44 19.02
C ASN A 260 -31.90 3.37 19.23
N ARG A 261 -31.88 4.56 18.60
CA ARG A 261 -33.00 5.50 18.58
C ARG A 261 -34.25 4.93 17.85
N ASN A 262 -34.05 4.12 16.82
CA ASN A 262 -35.15 3.41 16.16
C ASN A 262 -35.61 2.18 16.95
N GLN A 263 -34.68 1.43 17.56
CA GLN A 263 -34.99 0.26 18.39
C GLN A 263 -35.83 0.63 19.62
N ASN A 264 -35.36 1.56 20.45
CA ASN A 264 -36.05 2.03 21.67
C ASN A 264 -37.23 2.98 21.38
N GLY A 265 -37.49 3.30 20.11
CA GLY A 265 -38.60 4.13 19.67
C GLY A 265 -39.89 3.33 19.45
N SER A 266 -41.00 4.03 19.25
CA SER A 266 -42.33 3.45 18.96
C SER A 266 -42.41 2.67 17.64
N ILE A 267 -41.38 2.72 16.79
CA ILE A 267 -41.34 2.07 15.47
C ILE A 267 -41.04 0.57 15.61
N VAL A 268 -40.16 0.19 16.56
CA VAL A 268 -39.78 -1.21 16.80
C VAL A 268 -40.19 -1.67 18.21
N GLY A 269 -40.13 -0.78 19.21
CA GLY A 269 -40.48 -1.09 20.60
C GLY A 269 -39.54 -2.12 21.25
N GLY A 270 -38.27 -2.10 20.82
CA GLY A 270 -37.16 -2.90 21.32
C GLY A 270 -36.38 -2.21 22.45
N THR A 271 -35.09 -2.52 22.56
CA THR A 271 -34.16 -2.00 23.59
C THR A 271 -32.82 -1.62 22.95
N ALA A 272 -32.23 -0.49 23.35
CA ALA A 272 -30.92 -0.07 22.86
C ALA A 272 -29.81 -1.10 23.13
N VAL A 273 -28.95 -1.34 22.14
CA VAL A 273 -27.80 -2.24 22.20
C VAL A 273 -26.54 -1.45 22.57
N GLY A 274 -25.87 -1.82 23.66
CA GLY A 274 -24.63 -1.20 24.13
C GLY A 274 -23.39 -1.63 23.36
N ALA A 275 -23.36 -1.35 22.04
CA ALA A 275 -22.31 -1.79 21.14
C ALA A 275 -22.00 -0.76 20.03
N TYR A 276 -20.86 -0.95 19.38
CA TYR A 276 -20.46 -0.32 18.12
C TYR A 276 -20.06 -1.41 17.10
N ILE A 277 -20.00 -1.06 15.82
CA ILE A 277 -19.44 -1.92 14.78
C ILE A 277 -18.04 -1.41 14.45
N ARG A 278 -17.06 -2.29 14.26
CA ARG A 278 -15.76 -1.95 13.61
C ARG A 278 -15.53 -2.79 12.36
N TYR A 279 -14.81 -2.22 11.41
CA TYR A 279 -14.49 -2.82 10.12
C TYR A 279 -12.98 -2.90 9.95
N SER A 280 -12.49 -4.11 9.63
CA SER A 280 -11.06 -4.37 9.41
C SER A 280 -10.86 -5.08 8.09
N LEU A 281 -9.86 -4.66 7.30
CA LEU A 281 -9.34 -5.48 6.20
C LEU A 281 -8.35 -6.49 6.77
N ASP A 282 -8.11 -7.58 6.05
CA ASP A 282 -7.02 -8.49 6.36
C ASP A 282 -5.65 -7.89 5.98
N SER A 283 -4.61 -8.73 6.07
CA SER A 283 -3.25 -8.37 5.72
C SER A 283 -2.91 -8.53 4.24
N ASP A 284 -3.82 -8.99 3.39
CA ASP A 284 -3.50 -9.56 2.08
C ASP A 284 -3.96 -8.69 0.89
N PRO A 285 -3.05 -8.06 0.14
CA PRO A 285 -3.43 -7.26 -1.03
C PRO A 285 -4.07 -8.05 -2.19
N ALA A 286 -4.11 -9.39 -2.11
CA ALA A 286 -4.79 -10.25 -3.06
C ALA A 286 -6.31 -10.40 -2.81
N THR A 287 -6.79 -10.06 -1.61
CA THR A 287 -8.21 -10.15 -1.24
C THR A 287 -8.86 -8.75 -1.20
N SER A 288 -10.08 -8.66 -0.70
CA SER A 288 -10.57 -7.43 -0.06
C SER A 288 -11.51 -7.73 1.12
N THR A 289 -11.30 -8.87 1.77
CA THR A 289 -12.22 -9.41 2.78
C THR A 289 -12.32 -8.47 3.97
N VAL A 290 -13.55 -8.19 4.42
CA VAL A 290 -13.78 -7.38 5.61
C VAL A 290 -14.17 -8.27 6.80
N LEU A 291 -13.41 -8.19 7.88
CA LEU A 291 -13.84 -8.61 9.21
C LEU A 291 -14.68 -7.49 9.81
N ALA A 292 -15.97 -7.76 9.98
CA ALA A 292 -16.89 -6.90 10.70
C ALA A 292 -17.14 -7.48 12.10
N GLU A 293 -17.00 -6.64 13.13
CA GLU A 293 -17.17 -7.04 14.53
C GLU A 293 -18.16 -6.11 15.23
N LEU A 294 -19.14 -6.69 15.92
CA LEU A 294 -20.02 -5.99 16.85
C LEU A 294 -19.38 -6.05 18.25
N VAL A 295 -18.96 -4.90 18.76
CA VAL A 295 -18.12 -4.81 19.96
C VAL A 295 -18.83 -4.05 21.08
N SER A 296 -18.76 -4.59 22.29
CA SER A 296 -19.35 -4.02 23.50
C SER A 296 -18.76 -2.65 23.86
N THR A 297 -19.61 -1.65 24.10
CA THR A 297 -19.18 -0.33 24.62
C THR A 297 -18.86 -0.35 26.12
N LYS A 298 -19.05 -1.48 26.81
CA LYS A 298 -18.86 -1.61 28.27
C LYS A 298 -17.46 -2.11 28.65
N ASP A 299 -16.92 -3.03 27.86
CA ASP A 299 -15.70 -3.80 28.17
C ASP A 299 -14.83 -4.08 26.93
N GLY A 300 -15.28 -3.76 25.71
CA GLY A 300 -14.52 -4.00 24.48
C GLY A 300 -14.55 -5.45 23.98
N GLU A 301 -15.38 -6.30 24.59
CA GLU A 301 -15.60 -7.69 24.16
C GLU A 301 -16.32 -7.76 22.80
N VAL A 302 -15.93 -8.74 21.98
CA VAL A 302 -16.58 -9.02 20.69
C VAL A 302 -17.84 -9.85 20.96
N LEU A 303 -18.99 -9.29 20.60
CA LEU A 303 -20.31 -9.87 20.87
C LEU A 303 -20.79 -10.80 19.75
N GLU A 304 -20.40 -10.47 18.51
CA GLU A 304 -20.65 -11.23 17.30
C GLU A 304 -19.66 -10.71 16.23
N SER A 305 -19.18 -11.59 15.33
CA SER A 305 -18.28 -11.22 14.24
C SER A 305 -18.55 -12.04 12.99
N HIS A 306 -18.30 -11.44 11.83
CA HIS A 306 -18.53 -12.04 10.51
C HIS A 306 -17.41 -11.61 9.55
N LYS A 307 -16.95 -12.53 8.70
CA LYS A 307 -16.16 -12.20 7.50
C LYS A 307 -17.11 -11.92 6.34
N LEU A 308 -16.80 -10.91 5.54
CA LEU A 308 -17.67 -10.38 4.50
C LEU A 308 -16.86 -10.13 3.22
N GLU A 309 -17.13 -10.95 2.20
CA GLU A 309 -16.54 -10.83 0.87
C GLU A 309 -17.27 -9.80 0.00
N ALA A 310 -16.59 -9.35 -1.06
CA ALA A 310 -17.14 -8.42 -2.05
C ALA A 310 -18.43 -8.97 -2.70
N GLY A 311 -19.48 -8.15 -2.73
CA GLY A 311 -20.80 -8.50 -3.28
C GLY A 311 -21.72 -9.28 -2.32
N ASN A 312 -21.19 -9.83 -1.23
CA ASN A 312 -21.96 -10.63 -0.27
C ASN A 312 -22.65 -9.77 0.81
N SER A 313 -23.41 -10.43 1.68
CA SER A 313 -24.04 -9.81 2.85
C SER A 313 -24.04 -10.75 4.06
N VAL A 314 -23.92 -10.19 5.26
CA VAL A 314 -23.92 -10.91 6.55
C VAL A 314 -24.90 -10.27 7.52
N THR A 315 -25.48 -11.06 8.42
CA THR A 315 -26.50 -10.61 9.38
C THR A 315 -26.05 -10.84 10.81
N PHE A 316 -25.94 -9.74 11.56
CA PHE A 316 -25.70 -9.74 12.99
C PHE A 316 -27.03 -9.91 13.73
N SER A 317 -27.14 -11.04 14.42
CA SER A 317 -28.31 -11.53 15.15
C SER A 317 -28.32 -11.13 16.64
N TYR A 318 -27.15 -10.76 17.19
CA TYR A 318 -26.97 -10.40 18.60
C TYR A 318 -27.99 -9.36 19.13
N PRO A 319 -28.42 -8.32 18.38
CA PRO A 319 -29.43 -7.37 18.87
C PRO A 319 -30.72 -8.02 19.38
N LYS A 320 -31.14 -9.16 18.80
CA LYS A 320 -32.35 -9.90 19.23
C LYS A 320 -32.16 -10.66 20.54
N THR A 321 -30.93 -10.89 20.99
CA THR A 321 -30.63 -11.44 22.32
C THR A 321 -30.88 -10.41 23.43
N ILE A 322 -30.69 -9.12 23.15
CA ILE A 322 -30.97 -8.01 24.07
C ILE A 322 -32.48 -7.76 24.19
N ASN A 323 -33.20 -7.82 23.08
CA ASN A 323 -34.66 -7.79 23.04
C ASN A 323 -35.14 -8.42 21.73
N ALA A 324 -36.00 -9.46 21.80
CA ALA A 324 -36.46 -10.20 20.62
C ALA A 324 -37.22 -9.36 19.58
N LYS A 325 -37.65 -8.13 19.92
CA LYS A 325 -38.22 -7.16 18.97
C LYS A 325 -37.19 -6.36 18.18
N ASN A 326 -35.96 -6.23 18.67
CA ASN A 326 -34.92 -5.47 17.99
C ASN A 326 -34.76 -5.99 16.55
N SER A 327 -34.55 -5.11 15.59
CA SER A 327 -34.18 -5.53 14.24
C SER A 327 -32.81 -6.24 14.25
N ASN A 328 -32.54 -7.15 13.32
CA ASN A 328 -31.15 -7.52 13.04
C ASN A 328 -30.37 -6.31 12.50
N ILE A 329 -29.05 -6.48 12.40
CA ILE A 329 -28.14 -5.58 11.69
C ILE A 329 -27.63 -6.34 10.47
N THR A 330 -27.92 -5.86 9.25
CA THR A 330 -27.44 -6.48 8.02
C THR A 330 -26.34 -5.62 7.40
N LEU A 331 -25.19 -6.21 7.11
CA LEU A 331 -24.12 -5.56 6.35
C LEU A 331 -24.06 -6.14 4.93
N THR A 332 -23.94 -5.27 3.93
CA THR A 332 -23.72 -5.62 2.52
C THR A 332 -22.44 -4.97 2.04
N TYR A 333 -21.57 -5.72 1.35
CA TYR A 333 -20.41 -5.16 0.66
C TYR A 333 -20.79 -4.89 -0.80
N ASP A 334 -21.17 -3.65 -1.08
CA ASP A 334 -21.69 -3.21 -2.36
C ASP A 334 -20.57 -2.81 -3.34
N THR A 335 -20.33 -3.69 -4.32
CA THR A 335 -19.38 -3.51 -5.42
C THR A 335 -19.89 -2.61 -6.54
N SER A 336 -21.17 -2.20 -6.56
CA SER A 336 -21.66 -1.20 -7.53
C SER A 336 -21.09 0.21 -7.30
N THR A 337 -20.44 0.40 -6.15
CA THR A 337 -19.69 1.63 -5.80
C THR A 337 -18.18 1.53 -6.09
N ALA A 338 -17.70 0.41 -6.64
CA ALA A 338 -16.30 0.20 -6.92
C ALA A 338 -15.77 1.12 -8.05
N THR A 339 -14.50 1.49 -7.95
CA THR A 339 -13.75 2.24 -8.97
C THR A 339 -12.32 1.69 -9.06
N ALA A 340 -11.47 2.22 -9.95
CA ALA A 340 -10.06 1.82 -10.01
C ALA A 340 -9.32 2.00 -8.68
N ASP A 341 -9.72 3.01 -7.89
CA ASP A 341 -9.07 3.41 -6.64
C ASP A 341 -9.83 2.91 -5.39
N ILE A 342 -10.96 2.17 -5.55
CA ILE A 342 -11.91 1.83 -4.48
C ILE A 342 -12.51 0.42 -4.71
N PRO A 343 -12.24 -0.57 -3.84
CA PRO A 343 -12.87 -1.91 -3.91
C PRO A 343 -14.41 -1.93 -3.80
N GLY A 344 -15.02 -1.00 -3.07
CA GLY A 344 -16.47 -0.84 -2.95
C GLY A 344 -16.87 -0.17 -1.63
N SER A 345 -18.10 -0.41 -1.16
CA SER A 345 -18.62 0.19 0.08
C SER A 345 -19.42 -0.77 0.94
N LEU A 346 -19.21 -0.72 2.26
CA LEU A 346 -20.01 -1.41 3.26
C LEU A 346 -21.28 -0.60 3.57
N LYS A 347 -22.44 -1.21 3.41
CA LYS A 347 -23.75 -0.61 3.72
C LYS A 347 -24.40 -1.34 4.89
N PHE A 348 -24.88 -0.59 5.88
CA PHE A 348 -25.55 -1.10 7.08
C PHE A 348 -27.06 -0.82 7.00
N TYR A 349 -27.86 -1.89 7.00
CA TYR A 349 -29.33 -1.91 7.04
C TYR A 349 -29.86 -2.53 8.33
N ASP A 350 -31.16 -2.33 8.62
CA ASP A 350 -31.91 -3.21 9.54
C ASP A 350 -33.04 -3.96 8.81
N ASP A 351 -33.79 -4.82 9.53
CA ASP A 351 -34.93 -5.63 9.04
C ASP A 351 -36.05 -4.85 8.29
N ARG A 352 -35.92 -3.53 8.11
CA ARG A 352 -36.88 -2.64 7.43
C ARG A 352 -36.22 -1.87 6.28
N ASP A 353 -35.07 -2.34 5.79
CA ASP A 353 -34.22 -1.75 4.75
C ASP A 353 -33.71 -0.32 5.06
N ALA A 354 -33.76 0.09 6.33
CA ALA A 354 -33.31 1.42 6.76
C ALA A 354 -31.78 1.51 6.79
N VAL A 355 -31.19 2.29 5.88
CA VAL A 355 -29.74 2.51 5.81
C VAL A 355 -29.26 3.41 6.96
N TYR A 356 -28.23 2.97 7.69
CA TYR A 356 -27.59 3.70 8.79
C TYR A 356 -26.21 4.24 8.46
N SER A 357 -25.42 3.50 7.67
CA SER A 357 -24.11 3.92 7.21
C SER A 357 -23.81 3.43 5.81
N THR A 358 -22.92 4.16 5.14
CA THR A 358 -22.19 3.69 3.95
C THR A 358 -20.73 4.08 4.18
N VAL A 359 -19.85 3.09 4.23
CA VAL A 359 -18.42 3.25 4.53
C VAL A 359 -17.64 2.73 3.33
N VAL A 360 -16.76 3.56 2.77
CA VAL A 360 -15.89 3.15 1.65
C VAL A 360 -14.87 2.13 2.18
N VAL A 361 -14.69 1.00 1.47
CA VAL A 361 -13.60 0.07 1.74
C VAL A 361 -12.32 0.68 1.15
N PRO A 362 -11.25 0.90 1.94
CA PRO A 362 -10.01 1.48 1.44
C PRO A 362 -9.25 0.47 0.56
N ALA A 363 -8.49 0.96 -0.43
CA ALA A 363 -7.60 0.12 -1.23
C ALA A 363 -6.30 -0.23 -0.45
N TYR A 364 -5.66 -1.35 -0.82
CA TYR A 364 -4.28 -1.64 -0.44
C TYR A 364 -3.32 -0.77 -1.28
N GLN A 365 -2.24 -0.27 -0.67
CA GLN A 365 -1.29 0.66 -1.30
C GLN A 365 0.16 0.34 -0.93
N VAL A 366 1.11 0.65 -1.81
CA VAL A 366 2.55 0.58 -1.54
C VAL A 366 3.10 1.98 -1.30
N ASN A 367 3.74 2.19 -0.15
CA ASN A 367 4.35 3.46 0.24
C ASN A 367 5.89 3.38 0.16
N THR A 368 6.50 4.13 -0.75
CA THR A 368 7.95 4.03 -1.04
C THR A 368 8.75 5.22 -0.51
N THR A 369 9.83 4.91 0.21
CA THR A 369 10.93 5.82 0.53
C THR A 369 11.98 5.75 -0.57
N ARG A 370 12.42 6.88 -1.12
CA ARG A 370 13.47 6.95 -2.15
C ARG A 370 14.80 7.44 -1.57
N TYR A 371 15.90 6.88 -2.04
CA TYR A 371 17.25 7.35 -1.77
C TYR A 371 17.88 7.73 -3.11
N VAL A 372 18.14 9.02 -3.34
CA VAL A 372 18.52 9.56 -4.65
C VAL A 372 19.71 10.51 -4.56
N THR A 373 20.44 10.70 -5.65
CA THR A 373 21.46 11.75 -5.78
C THR A 373 20.85 13.11 -6.12
N GLU A 374 21.64 14.19 -6.03
CA GLU A 374 21.24 15.54 -6.46
C GLU A 374 20.94 15.65 -7.97
N ASP A 375 21.45 14.75 -8.80
CA ASP A 375 21.10 14.63 -10.23
C ASP A 375 19.87 13.76 -10.53
N GLY A 376 19.31 13.10 -9.50
CA GLY A 376 18.11 12.25 -9.62
C GLY A 376 18.37 10.75 -9.77
N THR A 377 19.63 10.30 -9.90
CA THR A 377 19.98 8.87 -9.92
C THR A 377 19.53 8.18 -8.63
N VAL A 378 18.73 7.13 -8.76
CA VAL A 378 18.20 6.37 -7.61
C VAL A 378 19.26 5.39 -7.11
N LEU A 379 19.70 5.57 -5.86
CA LEU A 379 20.63 4.66 -5.18
C LEU A 379 19.90 3.44 -4.61
N ALA A 380 18.73 3.67 -4.01
CA ALA A 380 17.92 2.64 -3.36
C ALA A 380 16.46 3.05 -3.18
N THR A 381 15.60 2.08 -2.90
CA THR A 381 14.18 2.27 -2.54
C THR A 381 13.82 1.38 -1.36
N TYR A 382 12.94 1.86 -0.47
CA TYR A 382 12.31 1.01 0.56
C TYR A 382 10.79 1.17 0.51
N SER A 383 10.10 0.10 0.14
CA SER A 383 8.64 0.05 -0.03
C SER A 383 7.98 -0.64 1.16
N LEU A 384 6.82 -0.16 1.57
CA LEU A 384 6.03 -0.68 2.69
C LEU A 384 4.60 -0.95 2.20
N GLN A 385 4.04 -2.13 2.50
CA GLN A 385 2.65 -2.44 2.18
C GLN A 385 1.71 -1.85 3.23
N THR A 386 0.65 -1.21 2.77
CA THR A 386 -0.24 -0.36 3.60
C THR A 386 -1.69 -0.45 3.12
N ILE A 387 -2.60 0.15 3.88
CA ILE A 387 -4.00 0.39 3.48
C ILE A 387 -4.22 1.90 3.35
N ALA A 388 -5.04 2.35 2.39
CA ALA A 388 -5.34 3.78 2.20
C ALA A 388 -5.92 4.41 3.48
N GLY A 389 -5.43 5.58 3.85
CA GLY A 389 -5.76 6.28 5.10
C GLY A 389 -5.03 5.78 6.36
N GLN A 390 -4.22 4.72 6.28
CA GLN A 390 -3.38 4.23 7.37
C GLN A 390 -2.23 5.22 7.66
N THR A 391 -1.75 5.25 8.91
CA THR A 391 -0.65 6.13 9.31
C THR A 391 0.69 5.48 8.99
N VAL A 392 1.55 6.14 8.21
CA VAL A 392 2.80 5.58 7.69
C VAL A 392 4.01 6.35 8.16
N THR A 393 4.99 5.64 8.74
CA THR A 393 6.34 6.13 9.00
C THR A 393 7.27 5.62 7.91
N SER A 394 7.90 6.52 7.15
CA SER A 394 8.89 6.17 6.11
C SER A 394 10.18 5.60 6.71
N SER A 395 10.93 4.82 5.90
CA SER A 395 12.29 4.38 6.25
C SER A 395 13.21 5.60 6.42
N LYS A 396 14.17 5.55 7.34
CA LYS A 396 15.02 6.71 7.67
C LYS A 396 16.26 6.82 6.76
N VAL A 397 16.97 7.94 6.88
CA VAL A 397 18.29 8.18 6.27
C VAL A 397 19.23 6.99 6.54
N ARG A 398 19.99 6.60 5.51
CA ARG A 398 21.04 5.57 5.57
C ARG A 398 22.38 6.18 5.17
N THR A 399 23.48 5.56 5.56
CA THR A 399 24.80 5.82 4.98
C THR A 399 24.92 5.01 3.69
N PHE A 400 25.42 5.61 2.61
CA PHE A 400 25.81 4.92 1.38
C PHE A 400 27.30 5.18 1.13
N THR A 401 28.10 4.14 0.96
CA THR A 401 29.55 4.28 0.75
C THR A 401 29.85 5.07 -0.53
N GLY A 402 30.65 6.12 -0.43
CA GLY A 402 30.90 7.05 -1.54
C GLY A 402 29.86 8.16 -1.72
N TYR A 403 28.91 8.32 -0.80
CA TYR A 403 27.90 9.40 -0.83
C TYR A 403 27.78 10.12 0.52
N ASP A 404 27.63 11.44 0.48
CA ASP A 404 27.26 12.25 1.63
C ASP A 404 25.76 12.55 1.59
N TYR A 405 25.06 12.46 2.73
CA TYR A 405 23.67 12.93 2.85
C TYR A 405 23.60 14.47 2.75
N VAL A 406 22.59 14.99 2.04
CA VAL A 406 22.36 16.43 1.84
C VAL A 406 21.10 16.89 2.56
N LYS A 407 19.94 16.31 2.23
CA LYS A 407 18.62 16.76 2.74
C LYS A 407 17.57 15.65 2.63
N THR A 408 16.45 15.85 3.32
CA THR A 408 15.24 15.05 3.13
C THR A 408 14.13 15.97 2.63
N THR A 409 13.36 15.51 1.65
CA THR A 409 12.15 16.16 1.16
C THR A 409 10.98 15.22 1.31
N GLN A 410 9.80 15.75 1.65
CA GLN A 410 8.58 14.97 1.83
C GLN A 410 7.42 15.63 1.08
N ASN A 411 6.57 14.80 0.47
CA ASN A 411 5.35 15.21 -0.21
C ASN A 411 4.16 14.45 0.39
N ALA A 412 3.02 15.11 0.60
CA ALA A 412 1.79 14.44 1.02
C ALA A 412 1.21 13.61 -0.14
N ILE A 413 1.00 12.30 0.08
CA ILE A 413 0.47 11.37 -0.94
C ILE A 413 -0.83 10.68 -0.53
N GLN A 414 -1.12 10.53 0.77
CA GLN A 414 -2.39 9.97 1.25
C GLN A 414 -2.96 10.80 2.40
N GLY A 415 -4.26 11.09 2.34
CA GLY A 415 -5.07 11.60 3.44
C GLY A 415 -5.89 10.49 4.11
N ALA A 416 -6.45 10.79 5.29
CA ALA A 416 -7.17 9.84 6.15
C ALA A 416 -8.45 9.22 5.56
N TYR A 417 -8.84 9.58 4.34
CA TYR A 417 -10.03 9.08 3.64
C TYR A 417 -9.68 8.87 2.16
N PRO A 418 -10.19 7.81 1.52
CA PRO A 418 -9.94 7.56 0.11
C PRO A 418 -10.63 8.60 -0.78
N LYS A 419 -10.16 8.70 -2.02
CA LYS A 419 -10.82 9.38 -3.13
C LYS A 419 -12.32 9.08 -3.22
N GLY A 420 -13.10 10.03 -3.74
CA GLY A 420 -14.57 9.95 -3.83
C GLY A 420 -15.33 10.16 -2.52
N THR A 421 -14.68 10.13 -1.35
CA THR A 421 -15.37 10.28 -0.06
C THR A 421 -16.05 11.64 0.08
N LEU A 422 -17.38 11.63 0.31
CA LEU A 422 -18.21 12.80 0.59
C LEU A 422 -18.54 12.87 2.09
N MET A 423 -18.35 14.04 2.71
CA MET A 423 -18.61 14.21 4.16
C MET A 423 -19.00 15.63 4.56
N LEU A 424 -19.76 15.74 5.65
CA LEU A 424 -20.08 17.01 6.30
C LEU A 424 -18.82 17.59 6.97
N ALA A 425 -18.20 18.59 6.34
CA ALA A 425 -17.00 19.26 6.84
C ALA A 425 -17.28 20.28 7.95
N GLY A 426 -18.53 20.74 8.07
CA GLY A 426 -18.96 21.64 9.15
C GLY A 426 -20.34 22.25 8.93
N VAL A 427 -20.90 22.81 10.00
CA VAL A 427 -22.17 23.55 9.99
C VAL A 427 -21.97 24.86 10.72
N GLY A 428 -22.41 25.96 10.11
CA GLY A 428 -22.42 27.28 10.75
C GLY A 428 -23.70 27.56 11.49
N ALA A 429 -23.56 28.08 12.71
CA ALA A 429 -24.64 28.62 13.50
C ALA A 429 -24.36 30.06 13.95
N ASP A 430 -25.41 30.79 14.37
CA ASP A 430 -25.26 32.02 15.15
C ASP A 430 -24.95 31.72 16.63
N LYS A 431 -24.86 32.79 17.44
CA LYS A 431 -24.65 32.71 18.90
C LYS A 431 -25.80 32.07 19.66
N ASN A 432 -26.95 31.86 19.03
CA ASN A 432 -28.15 31.26 19.62
C ASN A 432 -28.33 29.79 19.21
N GLY A 433 -27.46 29.26 18.33
CA GLY A 433 -27.53 27.89 17.81
C GLY A 433 -28.39 27.74 16.55
N ASN A 434 -28.94 28.82 15.99
CA ASN A 434 -29.65 28.78 14.71
C ASN A 434 -28.67 28.45 13.60
N LYS A 435 -28.94 27.43 12.77
CA LYS A 435 -28.04 26.94 11.72
C LYS A 435 -28.37 27.59 10.37
N TYR A 436 -27.34 28.00 9.63
CA TYR A 436 -27.51 28.79 8.40
C TYR A 436 -26.76 28.26 7.18
N TYR A 437 -25.57 27.68 7.32
CA TYR A 437 -24.83 27.08 6.20
C TYR A 437 -24.24 25.73 6.59
N LYS A 438 -23.99 24.87 5.61
CA LYS A 438 -23.14 23.68 5.78
C LYS A 438 -22.07 23.61 4.70
N ALA A 439 -20.97 22.94 5.05
CA ALA A 439 -19.84 22.69 4.18
C ALA A 439 -19.76 21.19 3.92
N ILE A 440 -19.70 20.77 2.66
CA ILE A 440 -19.44 19.38 2.28
C ILE A 440 -18.02 19.31 1.72
N ARG A 441 -17.20 18.40 2.24
CA ARG A 441 -15.90 18.04 1.67
C ARG A 441 -16.07 16.82 0.76
N GLU A 442 -15.35 16.87 -0.34
CA GLU A 442 -15.21 15.82 -1.35
C GLU A 442 -13.71 15.55 -1.49
N VAL A 443 -13.27 14.31 -1.29
CA VAL A 443 -11.90 13.89 -1.56
C VAL A 443 -11.80 13.63 -3.06
N VAL A 444 -11.01 14.44 -3.78
CA VAL A 444 -10.94 14.40 -5.26
C VAL A 444 -9.75 13.59 -5.77
N GLU A 445 -8.68 13.54 -5.00
CA GLU A 445 -7.55 12.61 -5.15
C GLU A 445 -7.10 12.22 -3.74
N ASP A 446 -6.35 11.14 -3.58
CA ASP A 446 -5.95 10.63 -2.25
C ASP A 446 -5.24 11.66 -1.36
N ASN A 447 -4.52 12.63 -1.94
CA ASN A 447 -3.89 13.73 -1.22
C ASN A 447 -4.64 15.08 -1.32
N GLN A 448 -5.81 15.16 -1.96
CA GLN A 448 -6.52 16.42 -2.24
C GLN A 448 -8.01 16.36 -1.92
N SER A 449 -8.51 17.45 -1.35
CA SER A 449 -9.95 17.63 -1.15
C SER A 449 -10.44 19.02 -1.54
N VAL A 450 -11.68 19.08 -2.00
CA VAL A 450 -12.43 20.30 -2.29
C VAL A 450 -13.56 20.45 -1.27
N MET A 451 -13.98 21.68 -1.03
CA MET A 451 -15.07 22.01 -0.12
C MET A 451 -16.12 22.82 -0.87
N THR A 452 -17.38 22.37 -0.80
CA THR A 452 -18.53 23.08 -1.36
C THR A 452 -19.37 23.66 -0.24
N LEU A 453 -19.70 24.96 -0.34
CA LEU A 453 -20.44 25.69 0.68
C LEU A 453 -21.90 25.90 0.26
N TYR A 454 -22.81 25.55 1.16
CA TYR A 454 -24.25 25.54 0.95
C TYR A 454 -24.94 26.38 2.02
N LEU A 455 -25.70 27.41 1.65
CA LEU A 455 -26.51 28.19 2.59
C LEU A 455 -27.94 27.65 2.59
N LEU A 456 -28.57 27.50 3.76
CA LEU A 456 -30.01 27.23 3.88
C LEU A 456 -30.77 28.30 3.09
N ASP A 457 -31.69 27.90 2.22
CA ASP A 457 -32.60 28.86 1.58
C ASP A 457 -33.64 29.34 2.61
N PRO A 458 -33.69 30.63 3.00
CA PRO A 458 -34.64 31.07 4.03
C PRO A 458 -36.11 31.09 3.60
N THR A 459 -36.45 30.73 2.35
CA THR A 459 -37.83 30.38 1.95
C THR A 459 -38.17 28.89 2.05
N TYR A 460 -37.20 28.01 2.34
CA TYR A 460 -37.45 26.57 2.44
C TYR A 460 -38.11 26.23 3.79
N THR A 461 -39.29 25.62 3.74
CA THR A 461 -40.12 25.30 4.91
C THR A 461 -40.15 23.82 5.27
N GLY A 462 -39.45 22.97 4.52
CA GLY A 462 -39.32 21.54 4.82
C GLY A 462 -38.25 21.24 5.87
N THR A 463 -38.13 19.96 6.22
CA THR A 463 -36.99 19.47 7.02
C THR A 463 -35.72 19.47 6.18
N VAL A 464 -34.59 19.88 6.77
CA VAL A 464 -33.26 19.85 6.15
C VAL A 464 -32.30 18.96 6.93
N ASP A 465 -31.36 18.34 6.22
CA ASP A 465 -30.28 17.57 6.86
C ASP A 465 -29.13 18.48 7.34
N TRP A 466 -28.91 18.47 8.65
CA TRP A 466 -27.80 19.17 9.33
C TRP A 466 -26.68 18.24 9.82
N THR A 467 -26.68 16.97 9.38
CA THR A 467 -25.90 15.88 9.96
C THR A 467 -25.13 15.05 8.93
N GLY A 468 -25.60 14.98 7.68
CA GLY A 468 -24.92 14.35 6.56
C GLY A 468 -24.77 15.29 5.36
N THR A 469 -24.84 14.69 4.17
CA THR A 469 -24.51 15.32 2.88
C THR A 469 -25.73 15.72 2.04
N ASP A 470 -26.98 15.52 2.49
CA ASP A 470 -28.17 15.90 1.70
C ASP A 470 -28.31 17.42 1.62
N THR A 471 -28.31 17.98 0.41
CA THR A 471 -28.37 19.43 0.16
C THR A 471 -29.78 19.94 -0.14
N THR A 472 -30.82 19.11 0.07
CA THR A 472 -32.21 19.52 -0.06
C THR A 472 -32.52 20.71 0.87
N GLY A 473 -33.08 21.79 0.29
CA GLY A 473 -33.35 23.05 0.99
C GLY A 473 -32.17 24.03 1.08
N PHE A 474 -31.03 23.73 0.46
CA PHE A 474 -29.85 24.61 0.43
C PHE A 474 -29.54 25.18 -0.96
N ILE A 475 -28.93 26.37 -0.99
CA ILE A 475 -28.38 27.06 -2.15
C ILE A 475 -26.87 26.78 -2.23
N PRO A 476 -26.35 26.17 -3.32
CA PRO A 476 -24.92 25.97 -3.51
C PRO A 476 -24.24 27.30 -3.86
N LEU A 477 -23.34 27.80 -3.01
CA LEU A 477 -22.67 29.08 -3.22
C LEU A 477 -21.39 28.95 -4.05
N LEU A 478 -20.43 28.14 -3.58
CA LEU A 478 -19.13 27.96 -4.22
C LEU A 478 -18.52 26.59 -3.92
N LYS A 479 -17.63 26.13 -4.82
CA LYS A 479 -16.71 25.00 -4.63
C LYS A 479 -15.27 25.53 -4.68
N THR A 480 -14.44 25.16 -3.69
CA THR A 480 -13.03 25.58 -3.62
C THR A 480 -12.19 25.00 -4.76
N SER A 481 -10.97 25.53 -4.95
CA SER A 481 -9.90 24.76 -5.56
C SER A 481 -9.65 23.47 -4.78
N PRO A 482 -8.99 22.45 -5.37
CA PRO A 482 -8.36 21.39 -4.60
C PRO A 482 -7.44 21.99 -3.54
N THR A 483 -7.37 21.32 -2.38
CA THR A 483 -6.44 21.64 -1.29
C THR A 483 -5.81 20.37 -0.76
N VAL A 484 -4.49 20.37 -0.62
CA VAL A 484 -3.65 19.22 -0.33
C VAL A 484 -3.65 18.93 1.19
N TYR A 485 -3.44 17.68 1.59
CA TYR A 485 -3.22 17.34 3.01
C TYR A 485 -1.84 17.85 3.48
N THR A 486 -1.76 18.32 4.72
CA THR A 486 -0.56 18.99 5.28
C THR A 486 0.41 17.96 5.89
N ILE A 487 1.72 18.21 5.91
CA ILE A 487 2.69 17.21 6.41
C ILE A 487 2.79 17.23 7.94
N ASP A 488 2.74 18.41 8.58
CA ASP A 488 3.01 18.54 10.02
C ASP A 488 2.01 19.44 10.78
N ARG A 489 0.88 19.80 10.13
CA ARG A 489 -0.18 20.68 10.67
C ARG A 489 0.24 22.14 10.95
N LYS A 490 1.50 22.54 10.71
CA LYS A 490 1.98 23.92 10.98
C LYS A 490 1.69 24.88 9.83
N VAL A 491 1.68 24.37 8.60
CA VAL A 491 1.31 25.11 7.39
C VAL A 491 -0.05 24.61 6.92
N TYR A 492 -1.02 25.50 6.80
CA TYR A 492 -2.31 25.21 6.16
C TYR A 492 -2.19 25.39 4.66
N ASP A 493 -2.78 24.49 3.87
CA ASP A 493 -2.99 24.75 2.44
C ASP A 493 -4.28 25.54 2.24
N TYR A 494 -4.23 26.65 1.51
CA TYR A 494 -5.33 27.62 1.39
C TYR A 494 -5.96 27.59 -0.01
N ASN A 495 -7.26 27.88 -0.06
CA ASN A 495 -8.01 28.03 -1.31
C ASN A 495 -7.47 29.19 -2.17
N ILE A 496 -6.84 28.87 -3.30
CA ILE A 496 -6.25 29.86 -4.22
C ILE A 496 -7.22 30.41 -5.26
N ASN A 497 -8.35 29.74 -5.51
CA ASN A 497 -9.42 30.17 -6.41
C ASN A 497 -10.72 29.41 -6.08
N ALA A 498 -11.89 29.86 -6.50
CA ALA A 498 -13.14 29.12 -6.29
C ALA A 498 -14.11 29.25 -7.48
N THR A 499 -14.82 28.16 -7.78
CA THR A 499 -15.93 28.14 -8.74
C THR A 499 -17.20 28.57 -8.01
N ILE A 500 -17.83 29.66 -8.46
CA ILE A 500 -19.13 30.09 -7.95
C ILE A 500 -20.22 29.24 -8.64
N LEU A 501 -21.12 28.66 -7.85
CA LEU A 501 -22.06 27.61 -8.33
C LEU A 501 -23.47 28.14 -8.62
N SER A 502 -23.97 29.08 -7.83
CA SER A 502 -25.25 29.76 -8.10
C SER A 502 -25.03 31.07 -8.87
N PRO A 503 -25.95 31.46 -9.78
CA PRO A 503 -25.96 32.79 -10.36
C PRO A 503 -25.98 33.88 -9.29
N TYR A 504 -25.32 35.01 -9.57
CA TYR A 504 -25.28 36.15 -8.66
C TYR A 504 -25.21 37.48 -9.43
N THR A 505 -25.66 38.55 -8.78
CA THR A 505 -25.33 39.94 -9.16
C THR A 505 -24.29 40.52 -8.19
N VAL A 506 -23.63 41.61 -8.54
CA VAL A 506 -22.72 42.31 -7.62
C VAL A 506 -23.34 43.63 -7.18
N ASP A 507 -23.47 43.82 -5.87
CA ASP A 507 -23.87 45.09 -5.25
C ASP A 507 -22.96 45.42 -4.06
N ASN A 508 -22.43 46.65 -4.04
CA ASN A 508 -21.47 47.15 -3.05
C ASN A 508 -20.35 46.15 -2.67
N GLY A 509 -19.82 45.42 -3.65
CA GLY A 509 -18.77 44.40 -3.47
C GLY A 509 -19.24 43.06 -2.89
N PHE A 510 -20.54 42.85 -2.67
CA PHE A 510 -21.12 41.56 -2.32
C PHE A 510 -21.63 40.83 -3.57
N MET A 511 -21.39 39.53 -3.65
CA MET A 511 -22.08 38.61 -4.55
C MET A 511 -23.46 38.32 -3.97
N VAL A 512 -24.52 38.77 -4.62
CA VAL A 512 -25.93 38.60 -4.21
C VAL A 512 -26.54 37.44 -4.98
N PHE A 513 -26.84 36.34 -4.31
CA PHE A 513 -27.30 35.09 -4.94
C PHE A 513 -28.82 34.96 -5.04
N LYS A 514 -29.54 35.58 -4.09
CA LYS A 514 -31.01 35.54 -4.02
C LYS A 514 -31.52 36.73 -3.22
N GLU A 515 -32.59 37.38 -3.67
CA GLU A 515 -33.39 38.29 -2.84
C GLU A 515 -34.78 37.68 -2.58
N SER A 516 -35.40 38.04 -1.46
CA SER A 516 -36.76 37.62 -1.13
C SER A 516 -37.80 38.58 -1.69
N ALA A 517 -39.05 38.09 -1.81
CA ALA A 517 -40.21 38.98 -1.84
C ALA A 517 -40.29 39.81 -0.55
N THR A 518 -40.92 40.98 -0.63
CA THR A 518 -41.18 41.86 0.52
C THR A 518 -42.26 41.26 1.42
N ASN A 519 -42.02 41.26 2.73
CA ASN A 519 -42.96 40.80 3.74
C ASN A 519 -44.03 41.87 4.07
N ALA A 520 -45.03 41.50 4.88
CA ALA A 520 -46.11 42.40 5.31
C ALA A 520 -45.66 43.62 6.14
N GLN A 521 -44.39 43.68 6.56
CA GLN A 521 -43.77 44.78 7.31
C GLN A 521 -42.85 45.66 6.43
N GLY A 522 -42.86 45.46 5.10
CA GLY A 522 -42.08 46.26 4.16
C GLY A 522 -40.60 45.88 4.05
N SER A 523 -40.19 44.78 4.69
CA SER A 523 -38.80 44.29 4.70
C SER A 523 -38.63 43.10 3.75
N LYS A 524 -37.41 42.90 3.25
CA LYS A 524 -36.97 41.71 2.49
C LYS A 524 -35.56 41.32 2.93
N TYR A 525 -35.15 40.09 2.68
CA TYR A 525 -33.75 39.66 2.86
C TYR A 525 -33.06 39.43 1.52
N ARG A 526 -31.73 39.37 1.53
CA ARG A 526 -30.93 38.82 0.44
C ARG A 526 -29.77 37.98 0.95
N VAL A 527 -29.41 36.96 0.18
CA VAL A 527 -28.26 36.07 0.40
C VAL A 527 -27.01 36.70 -0.21
N VAL A 528 -25.94 36.83 0.59
CA VAL A 528 -24.69 37.48 0.17
C VAL A 528 -23.45 36.67 0.52
N ALA A 529 -22.41 36.81 -0.31
CA ALA A 529 -21.03 36.49 0.08
C ALA A 529 -20.04 37.53 -0.46
N GLN A 530 -18.91 37.71 0.21
CA GLN A 530 -17.87 38.68 -0.15
C GLN A 530 -16.48 38.13 0.20
N TRP A 531 -15.56 38.18 -0.76
CA TRP A 531 -14.16 37.83 -0.53
C TRP A 531 -13.52 38.80 0.47
N SER A 532 -12.87 38.26 1.50
CA SER A 532 -12.29 39.01 2.62
C SER A 532 -10.88 38.53 2.98
N GLY A 533 -10.21 37.88 2.03
CA GLY A 533 -8.80 37.56 2.09
C GLY A 533 -7.93 38.72 1.58
N THR A 534 -6.65 38.67 1.93
CA THR A 534 -5.64 39.68 1.58
C THR A 534 -4.42 38.96 1.01
N ASP A 535 -3.84 39.52 -0.04
CA ASP A 535 -2.56 39.05 -0.60
C ASP A 535 -1.34 39.57 0.21
N GLU A 536 -1.60 40.44 1.21
CA GLU A 536 -0.64 40.88 2.23
C GLU A 536 -0.50 39.83 3.35
N THR A 537 0.75 39.46 3.65
CA THR A 537 1.12 38.63 4.80
C THR A 537 1.02 39.39 6.11
N ASP A 538 0.26 38.88 7.09
CA ASP A 538 0.26 39.42 8.46
C ASP A 538 1.64 39.16 9.11
N PRO A 539 2.45 40.19 9.43
CA PRO A 539 3.78 39.98 10.02
C PRO A 539 3.72 39.46 11.46
N THR A 540 2.54 39.48 12.10
CA THR A 540 2.30 38.86 13.41
C THR A 540 1.77 37.42 13.30
N LYS A 541 1.39 36.98 12.09
CA LYS A 541 0.84 35.64 11.78
C LYS A 541 1.28 35.16 10.39
N PRO A 542 2.60 34.94 10.16
CA PRO A 542 3.13 34.57 8.86
C PRO A 542 2.59 33.23 8.30
N GLU A 543 1.91 32.42 9.13
CA GLU A 543 1.17 31.21 8.73
C GLU A 543 -0.21 31.48 8.07
N TYR A 544 -0.58 32.75 7.87
CA TYR A 544 -1.77 33.20 7.14
C TYR A 544 -1.39 33.91 5.84
N THR A 545 -1.15 33.12 4.78
CA THR A 545 -0.75 33.59 3.44
C THR A 545 -1.82 33.35 2.37
N GLY A 546 -3.03 32.91 2.75
CA GLY A 546 -4.06 32.37 1.85
C GLY A 546 -4.67 33.32 0.82
N GLY A 547 -4.12 34.52 0.65
CA GLY A 547 -4.49 35.46 -0.40
C GLY A 547 -5.93 35.95 -0.33
N LYS A 548 -6.34 36.62 -1.41
CA LYS A 548 -7.70 37.10 -1.69
C LYS A 548 -8.79 36.03 -1.52
N TYR A 549 -8.48 34.76 -1.84
CA TYR A 549 -9.47 33.68 -1.93
C TYR A 549 -9.47 32.70 -0.74
N GLY A 550 -8.50 32.78 0.19
CA GLY A 550 -8.46 31.94 1.40
C GLY A 550 -9.50 32.31 2.47
N ARG A 551 -10.22 33.42 2.30
CA ARG A 551 -11.23 33.92 3.26
C ARG A 551 -12.43 34.55 2.55
N ILE A 552 -13.63 34.18 2.99
CA ILE A 552 -14.89 34.73 2.48
C ILE A 552 -15.88 34.97 3.62
N TYR A 553 -16.56 36.11 3.63
CA TYR A 553 -17.74 36.35 4.45
C TYR A 553 -18.98 35.81 3.74
N ILE A 554 -19.84 35.08 4.45
CA ILE A 554 -21.11 34.56 3.94
C ILE A 554 -22.23 34.95 4.92
N GLY A 555 -23.40 35.35 4.41
CA GLY A 555 -24.50 35.76 5.27
C GLY A 555 -25.77 36.18 4.54
N THR A 556 -26.61 36.92 5.25
CA THR A 556 -27.77 37.61 4.73
C THR A 556 -27.75 39.09 5.10
N GLN A 557 -28.27 39.92 4.21
CA GLN A 557 -28.59 41.33 4.50
C GLN A 557 -30.10 41.50 4.53
N VAL A 558 -30.61 42.42 5.34
CA VAL A 558 -32.03 42.75 5.46
C VAL A 558 -32.30 44.19 5.02
N TRP A 559 -33.43 44.42 4.35
CA TRP A 559 -33.86 45.71 3.84
C TRP A 559 -34.73 46.42 4.89
N THR A 560 -34.13 47.30 5.68
CA THR A 560 -34.81 47.88 6.85
C THR A 560 -34.24 49.23 7.30
N THR A 561 -34.99 49.90 8.17
CA THR A 561 -34.66 51.17 8.83
C THR A 561 -33.64 50.98 9.96
N ALA A 562 -33.11 52.08 10.49
CA ALA A 562 -32.35 52.10 11.73
C ALA A 562 -32.69 53.37 12.53
N LYS A 563 -33.90 53.39 13.12
CA LYS A 563 -34.46 54.57 13.80
C LYS A 563 -33.62 55.07 14.96
N GLU A 564 -32.90 54.18 15.66
CA GLU A 564 -31.92 54.55 16.71
C GLU A 564 -30.79 55.46 16.19
N LEU A 565 -30.46 55.37 14.89
CA LEU A 565 -29.46 56.22 14.22
C LEU A 565 -30.10 57.36 13.40
N GLY A 566 -31.40 57.58 13.56
CA GLY A 566 -32.17 58.55 12.77
C GLY A 566 -32.43 58.15 11.31
N ILE A 567 -32.06 56.93 10.89
CA ILE A 567 -32.23 56.49 9.50
C ILE A 567 -33.64 55.94 9.29
N THR A 568 -34.50 56.77 8.72
CA THR A 568 -35.93 56.50 8.45
C THR A 568 -36.20 55.86 7.09
N GLU A 569 -35.21 55.77 6.20
CA GLU A 569 -35.29 55.05 4.93
C GLU A 569 -34.77 53.61 5.06
N ASN A 570 -35.37 52.69 4.31
CA ASN A 570 -34.89 51.31 4.26
C ASN A 570 -33.57 51.23 3.47
N GLN A 571 -32.61 50.50 4.02
CA GLN A 571 -31.30 50.22 3.41
C GLN A 571 -30.96 48.74 3.63
N TRP A 572 -30.01 48.20 2.86
CA TRP A 572 -29.46 46.87 3.11
C TRP A 572 -28.53 46.90 4.33
N ARG A 573 -28.79 46.03 5.31
CA ARG A 573 -28.07 45.97 6.60
C ARG A 573 -27.63 44.55 6.91
N GLY A 574 -26.36 44.38 7.28
CA GLY A 574 -25.77 43.12 7.71
C GLY A 574 -25.63 43.00 9.23
N THR A 575 -24.87 42.01 9.70
CA THR A 575 -24.70 41.72 11.14
C THR A 575 -23.90 42.75 11.93
N ALA A 576 -23.19 43.66 11.26
CA ALA A 576 -22.44 44.73 11.90
C ALA A 576 -23.28 46.01 12.10
N ASP A 577 -24.43 46.11 11.42
CA ASP A 577 -25.24 47.31 11.38
C ASP A 577 -26.29 47.34 12.49
N LYS A 578 -26.64 48.55 12.96
CA LYS A 578 -27.91 48.78 13.65
C LYS A 578 -29.05 48.65 12.66
N PHE A 579 -30.08 47.88 13.01
CA PHE A 579 -31.23 47.59 12.15
C PHE A 579 -32.52 47.48 12.99
N ASP A 580 -33.65 47.94 12.43
CA ASP A 580 -34.98 47.69 12.99
C ASP A 580 -35.48 46.30 12.55
N ASN A 581 -35.85 45.42 13.50
CA ASN A 581 -36.30 44.05 13.21
C ASN A 581 -37.74 44.01 12.67
N ASN A 582 -37.89 44.25 11.37
CA ASN A 582 -39.16 44.17 10.64
C ASN A 582 -39.37 42.74 10.06
N GLY A 583 -39.27 41.71 10.90
CA GLY A 583 -39.56 40.31 10.57
C GLY A 583 -38.44 39.53 9.88
N PHE A 584 -37.28 40.14 9.64
CA PHE A 584 -36.06 39.46 9.19
C PHE A 584 -34.85 39.94 10.01
N VAL A 585 -33.94 39.02 10.32
CA VAL A 585 -32.70 39.26 11.06
C VAL A 585 -31.51 38.91 10.16
N PRO A 586 -30.49 39.77 10.02
CA PRO A 586 -29.31 39.46 9.21
C PRO A 586 -28.42 38.43 9.94
N PHE A 587 -27.88 37.48 9.17
CA PHE A 587 -26.86 36.52 9.60
C PHE A 587 -25.54 36.79 8.86
N GLY A 588 -24.41 36.36 9.43
CA GLY A 588 -23.10 36.68 8.86
C GLY A 588 -21.97 35.94 9.58
N THR A 589 -21.04 35.39 8.81
CA THR A 589 -19.93 34.59 9.32
C THR A 589 -18.70 34.68 8.42
N GLN A 590 -17.51 34.66 9.03
CA GLN A 590 -16.23 34.60 8.34
C GLN A 590 -15.81 33.14 8.16
N GLN A 591 -15.68 32.70 6.91
CA GLN A 591 -15.07 31.42 6.56
C GLN A 591 -13.58 31.56 6.29
N TYR A 592 -12.83 30.52 6.64
CA TYR A 592 -11.44 30.29 6.25
C TYR A 592 -11.43 29.07 5.33
N LEU A 593 -11.10 29.25 4.06
CA LEU A 593 -11.11 28.20 3.05
C LEU A 593 -9.71 27.60 2.99
N ARG A 594 -9.48 26.53 3.76
CA ARG A 594 -8.18 25.88 3.90
C ARG A 594 -8.30 24.42 4.31
N ASN A 595 -7.31 23.59 3.98
CA ASN A 595 -7.14 22.27 4.56
C ASN A 595 -6.28 22.34 5.83
N ALA A 596 -6.71 21.60 6.87
CA ALA A 596 -6.07 21.49 8.18
C ALA A 596 -5.79 20.03 8.58
N SER A 597 -6.12 19.09 7.70
CA SER A 597 -5.85 17.67 7.88
C SER A 597 -4.37 17.37 7.66
N VAL A 598 -3.84 16.40 8.40
CA VAL A 598 -2.48 15.88 8.19
C VAL A 598 -2.55 14.70 7.22
N ALA A 599 -1.58 14.58 6.33
CA ALA A 599 -1.40 13.41 5.49
C ALA A 599 -1.11 12.19 6.37
N THR A 600 -1.77 11.07 6.11
CA THR A 600 -1.51 9.82 6.84
C THR A 600 -0.31 9.09 6.25
N ALA A 601 0.00 9.32 4.96
CA ALA A 601 1.25 8.89 4.35
C ALA A 601 1.91 9.99 3.50
N VAL A 602 3.25 9.96 3.48
CA VAL A 602 4.11 10.90 2.75
C VAL A 602 5.16 10.14 1.93
N GLU A 603 5.39 10.56 0.68
CA GLU A 603 6.57 10.12 -0.06
C GLU A 603 7.78 10.81 0.54
N THR A 604 8.71 10.03 1.09
CA THR A 604 9.96 10.55 1.66
C THR A 604 11.11 10.28 0.70
N THR A 605 11.79 11.34 0.28
CA THR A 605 13.00 11.25 -0.55
C THR A 605 14.20 11.79 0.23
N HIS A 606 15.21 10.94 0.43
CA HIS A 606 16.51 11.31 0.98
C HIS A 606 17.48 11.60 -0.17
N VAL A 607 18.05 12.80 -0.17
CA VAL A 607 18.93 13.31 -1.23
C VAL A 607 20.39 13.28 -0.78
N TYR A 608 21.25 12.78 -1.66
CA TYR A 608 22.68 12.56 -1.45
C TYR A 608 23.53 13.22 -2.54
N LYS A 609 24.80 13.49 -2.24
CA LYS A 609 25.80 13.93 -3.22
C LYS A 609 26.94 12.92 -3.32
N VAL A 610 27.55 12.79 -4.49
CA VAL A 610 28.75 11.98 -4.68
C VAL A 610 29.88 12.54 -3.80
N ASN A 611 30.56 11.69 -3.03
CA ASN A 611 31.71 12.08 -2.24
C ASN A 611 33.00 11.85 -3.07
N PRO A 612 33.72 12.90 -3.51
CA PRO A 612 34.87 12.77 -4.42
C PRO A 612 36.12 12.15 -3.78
N LYS A 613 36.06 11.71 -2.52
CA LYS A 613 37.09 10.88 -1.87
C LYS A 613 36.93 9.39 -2.16
N PHE A 614 35.92 9.03 -2.94
CA PHE A 614 35.61 7.67 -3.35
C PHE A 614 35.50 7.55 -4.86
N GLY A 615 35.67 6.31 -5.33
CA GLY A 615 35.38 5.89 -6.68
C GLY A 615 35.29 4.37 -6.75
N ASP A 616 35.00 3.87 -7.93
CA ASP A 616 34.63 2.48 -8.18
C ASP A 616 35.22 2.01 -9.52
N VAL A 617 35.29 0.71 -9.72
CA VAL A 617 35.75 0.09 -10.96
C VAL A 617 34.66 -0.81 -11.49
N ILE A 618 34.27 -0.59 -12.75
CA ILE A 618 33.34 -1.45 -13.49
C ILE A 618 34.03 -2.00 -14.74
N VAL A 619 33.57 -3.16 -15.19
CA VAL A 619 34.07 -3.82 -16.40
C VAL A 619 32.95 -3.99 -17.42
N GLU A 620 33.23 -3.61 -18.66
CA GLU A 620 32.36 -3.75 -19.83
C GLU A 620 32.98 -4.70 -20.86
N TYR A 621 32.12 -5.41 -21.59
CA TYR A 621 32.52 -6.48 -22.51
C TYR A 621 31.93 -6.22 -23.89
N TYR A 622 32.79 -6.06 -24.89
CA TYR A 622 32.43 -5.68 -26.25
C TYR A 622 32.89 -6.71 -27.28
N ASP A 623 32.16 -6.81 -28.39
CA ASP A 623 32.65 -7.50 -29.58
C ASP A 623 33.55 -6.60 -30.45
N THR A 624 34.07 -7.16 -31.55
CA THR A 624 34.94 -6.45 -32.49
C THR A 624 34.25 -5.32 -33.27
N ASP A 625 32.92 -5.32 -33.33
CA ASP A 625 32.12 -4.29 -34.00
C ASP A 625 31.71 -3.17 -33.02
N GLY A 626 32.01 -3.33 -31.73
CA GLY A 626 31.77 -2.36 -30.67
C GLY A 626 30.40 -2.49 -29.98
N LYS A 627 29.66 -3.58 -30.22
CA LYS A 627 28.43 -3.89 -29.49
C LYS A 627 28.75 -4.56 -28.15
N GLN A 628 28.01 -4.22 -27.10
CA GLN A 628 28.15 -4.84 -25.79
C GLN A 628 27.59 -6.28 -25.79
N ILE A 629 28.35 -7.23 -25.25
CA ILE A 629 28.05 -8.67 -25.27
C ILE A 629 27.16 -9.07 -24.08
N VAL A 630 27.52 -8.63 -22.87
CA VAL A 630 26.83 -8.90 -21.60
C VAL A 630 26.86 -7.65 -20.70
N ASN A 631 26.04 -7.63 -19.65
CA ASN A 631 25.99 -6.49 -18.71
C ASN A 631 27.34 -6.16 -18.08
N SER A 632 27.50 -4.88 -17.71
CA SER A 632 28.66 -4.43 -16.95
C SER A 632 28.65 -5.00 -15.54
N VAL A 633 29.84 -5.29 -15.01
CA VAL A 633 30.01 -5.84 -13.67
C VAL A 633 30.85 -4.92 -12.80
N VAL A 634 30.48 -4.80 -11.53
CA VAL A 634 31.28 -4.07 -10.53
C VAL A 634 32.47 -4.94 -10.13
N ASP A 635 33.68 -4.52 -10.51
CA ASP A 635 34.94 -5.11 -10.10
C ASP A 635 35.24 -4.76 -8.64
N THR A 636 35.45 -3.46 -8.41
CA THR A 636 35.78 -2.85 -7.12
C THR A 636 34.66 -1.88 -6.75
N PRO A 637 33.83 -2.19 -5.75
CA PRO A 637 32.79 -1.28 -5.23
C PRO A 637 33.39 0.03 -4.70
N LYS A 638 32.54 1.05 -4.51
CA LYS A 638 32.91 2.41 -4.08
C LYS A 638 33.83 2.37 -2.87
N SER A 639 35.10 2.65 -3.13
CA SER A 639 36.22 2.53 -2.20
C SER A 639 36.95 3.86 -2.10
N ALA A 640 37.77 4.02 -1.06
CA ALA A 640 38.59 5.22 -0.91
C ALA A 640 39.60 5.34 -2.07
N LEU A 641 39.94 6.57 -2.46
CA LEU A 641 40.96 6.78 -3.50
C LEU A 641 42.29 6.13 -3.07
N GLY A 642 42.93 5.42 -4.00
CA GLY A 642 44.16 4.67 -3.72
C GLY A 642 43.98 3.18 -3.43
N THR A 643 42.77 2.66 -3.26
CA THR A 643 42.52 1.20 -3.24
C THR A 643 42.99 0.55 -4.55
N GLU A 644 43.77 -0.52 -4.49
CA GLU A 644 44.26 -1.26 -5.67
C GLU A 644 43.16 -2.13 -6.30
N TYR A 645 43.21 -2.32 -7.62
CA TYR A 645 42.30 -3.20 -8.39
C TYR A 645 43.03 -3.98 -9.50
N ASN A 646 42.50 -5.15 -9.90
CA ASN A 646 43.10 -6.01 -10.92
C ASN A 646 42.07 -6.79 -11.76
N THR A 647 41.36 -6.07 -12.62
CA THR A 647 40.36 -6.63 -13.56
C THR A 647 40.90 -7.77 -14.45
N ASP A 648 42.22 -7.82 -14.73
CA ASP A 648 42.86 -8.87 -15.53
C ASP A 648 42.92 -10.23 -14.82
N VAL A 649 42.78 -10.24 -13.49
CA VAL A 649 42.64 -11.44 -12.65
C VAL A 649 41.18 -11.64 -12.26
N ASP A 650 40.51 -10.56 -11.84
CA ASP A 650 39.22 -10.65 -11.16
C ASP A 650 38.02 -10.70 -12.14
N ARG A 651 38.15 -10.15 -13.36
CA ARG A 651 37.01 -9.87 -14.27
C ARG A 651 37.26 -10.07 -15.76
N ARG A 652 38.33 -10.77 -16.15
CA ARG A 652 38.67 -11.06 -17.55
C ARG A 652 38.55 -12.57 -17.86
N PRO A 653 37.34 -13.11 -18.04
CA PRO A 653 37.15 -14.50 -18.43
C PRO A 653 37.78 -14.79 -19.80
N ALA A 654 38.21 -16.04 -20.04
CA ALA A 654 38.81 -16.42 -21.32
C ALA A 654 37.81 -16.42 -22.49
N SER A 655 36.52 -16.61 -22.17
CA SER A 655 35.42 -16.63 -23.14
C SER A 655 34.12 -16.11 -22.50
N LEU A 656 33.26 -15.54 -23.33
CA LEU A 656 31.89 -15.13 -23.01
C LEU A 656 30.90 -15.86 -23.93
N VAL A 657 29.65 -15.96 -23.50
CA VAL A 657 28.53 -16.45 -24.32
C VAL A 657 27.48 -15.34 -24.40
N ALA A 658 27.08 -14.96 -25.61
CA ALA A 658 26.05 -13.96 -25.83
C ALA A 658 24.64 -14.59 -25.87
N ALA A 659 23.60 -13.75 -25.88
CA ALA A 659 22.21 -14.19 -25.87
C ALA A 659 21.75 -15.02 -27.07
N ASP A 660 22.42 -14.87 -28.22
CA ASP A 660 22.22 -15.71 -29.42
C ASP A 660 22.94 -17.07 -29.34
N GLY A 661 23.59 -17.37 -28.21
CA GLY A 661 24.43 -18.56 -28.02
C GLY A 661 25.81 -18.47 -28.66
N THR A 662 26.19 -17.32 -29.26
CA THR A 662 27.53 -17.14 -29.81
C THR A 662 28.58 -17.13 -28.69
N VAL A 663 29.60 -17.97 -28.84
CA VAL A 663 30.80 -17.93 -28.01
C VAL A 663 31.77 -16.88 -28.58
N TYR A 664 32.27 -16.01 -27.70
CA TYR A 664 33.30 -15.02 -27.99
C TYR A 664 34.54 -15.31 -27.12
N PHE A 665 35.75 -15.16 -27.67
CA PHE A 665 37.01 -15.36 -26.94
C PHE A 665 37.74 -14.05 -26.68
N TYR A 666 38.40 -13.91 -25.53
CA TYR A 666 39.13 -12.70 -25.18
C TYR A 666 40.22 -12.40 -26.21
N LYS A 667 40.20 -11.18 -26.74
CA LYS A 667 41.13 -10.71 -27.78
C LYS A 667 42.11 -9.68 -27.24
N GLU A 668 41.59 -8.54 -26.77
CA GLU A 668 42.40 -7.39 -26.38
C GLU A 668 41.67 -6.45 -25.40
N VAL A 669 42.42 -5.56 -24.76
CA VAL A 669 41.86 -4.41 -24.03
C VAL A 669 41.41 -3.37 -25.06
N LYS A 670 40.19 -2.83 -24.91
CA LYS A 670 39.65 -1.84 -25.85
C LYS A 670 40.49 -0.55 -25.81
N SER A 671 40.70 0.10 -26.95
CA SER A 671 41.63 1.25 -27.06
C SER A 671 41.20 2.51 -26.28
N ASP A 672 39.92 2.63 -25.92
CA ASP A 672 39.33 3.66 -25.04
C ASP A 672 39.14 3.20 -23.58
N SER A 673 39.66 2.03 -23.21
CA SER A 673 39.58 1.50 -21.84
C SER A 673 40.40 2.30 -20.84
N ALA A 674 39.97 2.32 -19.57
CA ALA A 674 40.89 2.53 -18.46
C ALA A 674 41.95 1.42 -18.39
N LYS A 675 43.00 1.62 -17.57
CA LYS A 675 43.99 0.55 -17.30
C LYS A 675 43.31 -0.62 -16.60
N THR A 676 43.73 -1.85 -16.92
CA THR A 676 43.21 -3.07 -16.29
C THR A 676 43.70 -3.27 -14.84
N THR A 677 44.81 -2.62 -14.49
CA THR A 677 45.40 -2.60 -13.16
C THR A 677 45.75 -1.18 -12.75
N GLY A 678 45.59 -0.87 -11.46
CA GLY A 678 45.88 0.45 -10.93
C GLY A 678 45.27 0.67 -9.56
N THR A 679 44.99 1.93 -9.25
CA THR A 679 44.30 2.35 -8.03
C THR A 679 43.05 3.17 -8.34
N VAL A 680 42.04 3.06 -7.47
CA VAL A 680 40.77 3.79 -7.54
C VAL A 680 41.03 5.30 -7.55
N VAL A 681 40.48 5.96 -8.56
CA VAL A 681 40.42 7.42 -8.72
C VAL A 681 38.99 7.92 -8.50
N ALA A 682 38.78 9.23 -8.43
CA ALA A 682 37.44 9.78 -8.13
C ALA A 682 36.43 9.51 -9.26
N GLY A 683 35.26 8.98 -8.88
CA GLY A 683 34.22 8.55 -9.81
C GLY A 683 34.40 7.11 -10.33
N THR A 684 33.60 6.73 -11.32
CA THR A 684 33.63 5.39 -11.91
C THR A 684 34.76 5.24 -12.93
N THR A 685 35.58 4.21 -12.73
CA THR A 685 36.65 3.78 -13.64
C THR A 685 36.13 2.63 -14.50
N THR A 686 36.01 2.83 -15.81
CA THR A 686 35.48 1.82 -16.73
C THR A 686 36.59 1.11 -17.49
N VAL A 687 36.83 -0.16 -17.17
CA VAL A 687 37.69 -1.06 -17.95
C VAL A 687 36.85 -1.75 -19.01
N LYS A 688 37.38 -1.86 -20.23
CA LYS A 688 36.66 -2.39 -21.39
C LYS A 688 37.49 -3.45 -22.10
N TYR A 689 36.92 -4.63 -22.25
CA TYR A 689 37.55 -5.75 -22.95
C TYR A 689 36.85 -6.05 -24.28
N VAL A 690 37.63 -6.38 -25.30
CA VAL A 690 37.17 -6.80 -26.63
C VAL A 690 37.32 -8.31 -26.77
N TYR A 691 36.28 -8.96 -27.28
CA TYR A 691 36.25 -10.38 -27.57
C TYR A 691 35.92 -10.61 -29.05
N GLU A 692 36.50 -11.64 -29.66
CA GLU A 692 36.21 -12.02 -31.05
C GLU A 692 35.29 -13.23 -31.15
N LYS A 693 34.37 -13.18 -32.13
CA LYS A 693 33.36 -14.22 -32.38
C LYS A 693 34.01 -15.52 -32.85
N LEU A 694 33.68 -16.65 -32.23
CA LEU A 694 34.14 -17.96 -32.69
C LEU A 694 33.50 -18.29 -34.05
N VAL A 695 34.28 -18.15 -35.13
CA VAL A 695 33.89 -18.63 -36.47
C VAL A 695 34.27 -20.10 -36.62
N ALA A 696 33.31 -20.93 -37.00
CA ALA A 696 33.44 -22.40 -37.05
C ALA A 696 34.58 -22.93 -37.96
N LEU A 697 35.16 -22.10 -38.84
CA LEU A 697 36.35 -22.41 -39.65
C LEU A 697 37.59 -22.81 -38.81
N MET A 698 37.66 -22.39 -37.54
CA MET A 698 38.77 -22.75 -36.64
C MET A 698 38.81 -24.25 -36.30
N LEU A 699 37.68 -24.97 -36.39
CA LEU A 699 37.62 -26.39 -36.00
C LEU A 699 38.47 -27.28 -36.92
N THR A 700 38.69 -26.85 -38.16
CA THR A 700 39.60 -27.51 -39.12
C THR A 700 41.09 -27.23 -38.88
N SER A 701 41.45 -26.27 -38.01
CA SER A 701 42.83 -25.87 -37.77
C SER A 701 43.49 -26.62 -36.61
N LEU A 702 42.80 -26.79 -35.46
CA LEU A 702 43.38 -27.44 -34.28
C LEU A 702 43.72 -28.93 -34.52
N THR A 703 42.97 -29.62 -35.38
CA THR A 703 43.27 -31.01 -35.78
C THR A 703 44.57 -31.13 -36.60
N SER A 704 45.15 -30.01 -37.05
CA SER A 704 46.42 -29.97 -37.81
C SER A 704 47.66 -29.69 -36.94
N MET A 705 47.52 -29.42 -35.64
CA MET A 705 48.65 -29.14 -34.72
C MET A 705 48.99 -30.31 -33.78
N VAL A 706 48.38 -31.48 -33.97
CA VAL A 706 48.69 -32.70 -33.20
C VAL A 706 49.01 -33.86 -34.15
N LYS A 707 50.09 -33.69 -34.94
CA LYS A 707 50.64 -34.72 -35.84
C LYS A 707 52.13 -34.52 -36.11
#